data_AF-A0AAU1Q6E0-F1
#
_entry.id   AF-A0AAU1Q6E0-F1
#
_cell.length_a   1.000
_cell.length_b   1.000
_cell.length_c   1.000
_cell.angle_alpha   90.00
_cell.angle_beta   90.00
_cell.angle_gamma   90.00
#
_symmetry.space_group_name_H-M   'P 1'
#
loop_
_entity.id
_entity.type
_entity.pdbx_description
1 polymer ?
#
loop_
_entity_poly.entity_id
_entity_poly.type
_entity_poly.pdbx_seq_one_letter_code
_entity_poly.pdbx_strand_id
1 'polypeptide(L)'
;MNRALHIPKRWRLVARFTAALGLAGAVILTGLPGIPVEHASAVPTSAKLRPGTGKRCDAKHLGKTYGKTPSNSGFPTSAGTNFDKWNGDPKNFNFPLPGKAFDGLKAPTAAEQTKARSKNPDPEKNVDAWEAQAKASGDPADKAMEIYARYLLKPRPQSFERWFDKIYIRNEINNSKGASFEGRLVKDFQLIGPDWLCEVYVDIFDENGKRIGWRKYDAYNQRTKEFNEFKSNSELRNKQLTQDRVVAKSMPDHTFRYSGAKNFSKGQRNKIDTFNREVERMRPGKTNQVRGFQRQYNAIPQTKPIRGYSRYDTWFAPGCQGGPAGQVRLAAASNCGTRGPLNDRVNGSGRTLNEAKQIQAEARRLDTRGTLPRGGPGGVDFTTLELRYVGGLAKGKGMQYSMKADMMPVSDENPGYGGQAKMQLASDAMFTWLALTPEKFWVNLNPDEPDRIMDSKFASTDAGRVLLEADLRMKHDFYNAMDPKTDLGKRYWAALPKQNGYPCMPGLRNWIEPKPAKVREQDGGIYILDAPLRLKSTAQKTITQGPGEPICDPDEAEIKAAQRVVDSMIVPEVERTINTAPQYADLRRVYTSRVAAEWIRQQDAKKPTDFRSIINSNNVKQWPLRAPNQNWDKNELFKRYRKIYTDGEFTYQIDTDHGVQVYIVGGVDFSKQPKRNISRVRFNVENRTLDTTTRTSMKSDDTSYRDTDTLYLGGDSSGDTSGGGTDPTPTPTSPKPTHSGTPTPQPSVSHSGGDTPAPTETPRDPGGDLAHTGSDTPIGLITGIAAAVIAAGAGLVWWMRRRRSGTE
;
A
#
# COMPACT_ATOMS: atom_id res chain seq x y z
N MET A 1 20.14 9.04 50.12
CA MET A 1 20.15 7.80 50.93
C MET A 1 19.40 6.71 50.16
N ASN A 2 20.13 5.83 49.46
CA ASN A 2 19.55 4.69 48.75
C ASN A 2 20.22 3.42 49.29
N ARG A 3 19.46 2.55 49.94
CA ARG A 3 19.87 1.15 50.20
C ARG A 3 18.98 0.24 49.37
N ALA A 4 19.62 -0.42 48.41
CA ALA A 4 19.06 -1.50 47.61
C ALA A 4 18.92 -2.78 48.45
N LEU A 5 17.77 -3.44 48.38
CA LEU A 5 17.59 -4.82 48.85
C LEU A 5 17.88 -5.78 47.68
N HIS A 6 19.01 -6.49 47.77
CA HIS A 6 19.36 -7.61 46.90
C HIS A 6 18.72 -8.89 47.43
N ILE A 7 17.88 -9.54 46.63
CA ILE A 7 17.35 -10.87 46.91
C ILE A 7 18.31 -11.94 46.33
N PRO A 8 18.76 -12.95 47.10
CA PRO A 8 19.76 -13.91 46.66
C PRO A 8 19.29 -14.86 45.55
N LYS A 9 20.21 -15.21 44.63
CA LYS A 9 20.01 -16.07 43.45
C LYS A 9 19.50 -17.50 43.71
N ARG A 10 19.42 -17.97 44.96
CA ARG A 10 19.01 -19.35 45.30
C ARG A 10 17.49 -19.54 45.44
N TRP A 11 16.70 -18.47 45.46
CA TRP A 11 15.24 -18.53 45.58
C TRP A 11 14.48 -18.47 44.24
N ARG A 12 15.18 -18.35 43.10
CA ARG A 12 14.55 -18.26 41.76
C ARG A 12 14.21 -19.62 41.10
N LEU A 13 14.63 -20.74 41.70
CA LEU A 13 14.43 -22.08 41.14
C LEU A 13 13.26 -22.86 41.78
N VAL A 14 12.85 -22.52 43.01
CA VAL A 14 11.72 -23.19 43.68
C VAL A 14 10.37 -22.60 43.26
N ALA A 15 10.31 -21.31 42.88
CA ALA A 15 9.09 -20.65 42.39
C ALA A 15 8.66 -21.07 40.97
N ARG A 16 9.43 -21.92 40.27
CA ARG A 16 9.09 -22.43 38.93
C ARG A 16 8.63 -23.90 38.92
N PHE A 17 8.71 -24.62 40.04
CA PHE A 17 8.28 -26.01 40.13
C PHE A 17 6.96 -26.22 40.90
N THR A 18 6.47 -25.25 41.67
CA THR A 18 5.17 -25.36 42.38
C THR A 18 3.98 -24.78 41.61
N ALA A 19 4.17 -24.19 40.43
CA ALA A 19 3.07 -23.74 39.55
C ALA A 19 2.60 -24.82 38.55
N ALA A 20 3.19 -26.01 38.55
CA ALA A 20 2.89 -27.08 37.60
C ALA A 20 2.03 -28.23 38.15
N LEU A 21 1.63 -28.20 39.43
CA LEU A 21 0.81 -29.26 40.05
C LEU A 21 -0.42 -28.75 40.82
N GLY A 22 -0.70 -27.44 40.79
CA GLY A 22 -1.81 -26.81 41.52
C GLY A 22 -2.99 -26.33 40.65
N LEU A 23 -3.18 -26.89 39.45
CA LEU A 23 -4.30 -26.57 38.55
C LEU A 23 -5.00 -27.84 38.03
N ALA A 24 -5.15 -28.83 38.91
CA ALA A 24 -5.98 -30.00 38.71
C ALA A 24 -6.82 -30.22 39.98
N GLY A 25 -7.83 -29.38 40.20
CA GLY A 25 -8.80 -29.58 41.28
C GLY A 25 -9.30 -28.29 41.92
N ALA A 26 -10.12 -27.51 41.19
CA ALA A 26 -11.11 -26.58 41.76
C ALA A 26 -11.83 -25.77 40.65
N VAL A 27 -12.63 -26.44 39.80
CA VAL A 27 -13.79 -25.80 39.15
C VAL A 27 -14.90 -26.86 39.04
N ILE A 28 -15.57 -27.12 40.16
CA ILE A 28 -16.89 -27.74 40.21
C ILE A 28 -17.73 -26.80 41.08
N LEU A 29 -18.98 -26.56 40.67
CA LEU A 29 -20.03 -25.72 41.27
C LEU A 29 -20.09 -24.25 40.79
N THR A 30 -20.75 -24.03 39.66
CA THR A 30 -21.99 -23.23 39.61
C THR A 30 -22.80 -23.65 38.37
N GLY A 31 -24.09 -23.89 38.56
CA GLY A 31 -24.94 -24.64 37.63
C GLY A 31 -25.29 -23.94 36.33
N LEU A 32 -25.18 -24.70 35.23
CA LEU A 32 -25.88 -24.52 33.96
C LEU A 32 -26.36 -25.90 33.50
N PRO A 33 -27.62 -26.08 33.08
CA PRO A 33 -28.15 -27.39 32.74
C PRO A 33 -27.68 -27.83 31.35
N GLY A 34 -27.13 -29.05 31.27
CA GLY A 34 -27.12 -29.90 30.07
C GLY A 34 -26.19 -29.48 28.93
N ILE A 35 -24.88 -29.68 29.08
CA ILE A 35 -24.00 -29.93 27.93
C ILE A 35 -23.59 -31.41 28.01
N PRO A 36 -23.99 -32.27 27.05
CA PRO A 36 -23.41 -33.60 26.94
C PRO A 36 -21.90 -33.44 26.73
N VAL A 37 -21.11 -33.97 27.67
CA VAL A 37 -19.66 -34.10 27.51
C VAL A 37 -19.42 -35.27 26.55
N GLU A 38 -19.56 -35.01 25.25
CA GLU A 38 -19.17 -35.97 24.21
C GLU A 38 -17.88 -35.54 23.51
N HIS A 39 -16.90 -36.43 23.66
CA HIS A 39 -15.68 -36.64 22.88
C HIS A 39 -14.51 -35.65 23.06
N ALA A 40 -13.48 -36.14 23.75
CA ALA A 40 -12.09 -35.78 23.45
C ALA A 40 -11.90 -35.77 21.92
N SER A 41 -11.37 -34.68 21.37
CA SER A 41 -11.18 -34.54 19.92
C SER A 41 -10.31 -35.69 19.40
N ALA A 42 -10.90 -36.57 18.59
CA ALA A 42 -10.23 -37.74 18.04
C ALA A 42 -8.91 -37.35 17.33
N VAL A 43 -7.82 -38.03 17.69
CA VAL A 43 -6.48 -37.72 17.18
C VAL A 43 -6.29 -38.30 15.78
N PRO A 44 -5.92 -37.50 14.77
CA PRO A 44 -5.58 -38.01 13.44
C PRO A 44 -4.36 -38.93 13.45
N THR A 45 -4.52 -40.18 13.00
CA THR A 45 -3.42 -41.18 13.00
C THR A 45 -3.04 -41.67 11.61
N SER A 46 -4.00 -41.73 10.68
CA SER A 46 -3.76 -42.24 9.33
C SER A 46 -4.57 -41.50 8.27
N ALA A 47 -4.16 -41.65 7.01
CA ALA A 47 -4.78 -41.01 5.87
C ALA A 47 -4.80 -41.93 4.64
N LYS A 48 -5.85 -41.83 3.83
CA LYS A 48 -5.98 -42.59 2.57
C LYS A 48 -6.54 -41.69 1.46
N LEU A 49 -5.99 -41.81 0.25
CA LEU A 49 -6.54 -41.11 -0.92
C LEU A 49 -7.98 -41.58 -1.15
N ARG A 50 -8.92 -40.65 -1.27
CA ARG A 50 -10.32 -41.00 -1.49
C ARG A 50 -10.48 -41.60 -2.89
N PRO A 51 -11.05 -42.81 -3.05
CA PRO A 51 -11.27 -43.41 -4.37
C PRO A 51 -12.12 -42.50 -5.27
N GLY A 52 -11.75 -42.39 -6.55
CA GLY A 52 -12.50 -41.62 -7.55
C GLY A 52 -12.55 -40.10 -7.31
N THR A 53 -11.69 -39.57 -6.45
CA THR A 53 -11.67 -38.14 -6.12
C THR A 53 -11.00 -37.28 -7.19
N GLY A 54 -11.33 -35.99 -7.20
CA GLY A 54 -10.79 -35.01 -8.14
C GLY A 54 -11.45 -35.05 -9.52
N LYS A 55 -11.19 -34.00 -10.29
CA LYS A 55 -11.59 -33.88 -11.70
C LYS A 55 -10.36 -33.55 -12.52
N ARG A 56 -10.30 -33.97 -13.77
CA ARG A 56 -9.21 -33.52 -14.66
C ARG A 56 -9.10 -32.00 -14.64
N CYS A 57 -7.91 -31.49 -14.38
CA CYS A 57 -7.68 -30.05 -14.23
C CYS A 57 -8.06 -29.26 -15.48
N ASP A 58 -7.77 -29.81 -16.67
CA ASP A 58 -8.11 -29.20 -17.95
C ASP A 58 -9.62 -29.16 -18.21
N ALA A 59 -10.34 -30.25 -17.93
CA ALA A 59 -11.80 -30.27 -18.03
C ALA A 59 -12.44 -29.24 -17.09
N LYS A 60 -11.97 -29.17 -15.83
CA LYS A 60 -12.53 -28.29 -14.81
C LYS A 60 -12.26 -26.81 -15.09
N HIS A 61 -11.03 -26.44 -15.45
CA HIS A 61 -10.62 -25.03 -15.54
C HIS A 61 -10.54 -24.48 -16.96
N LEU A 62 -10.41 -25.34 -17.98
CA LEU A 62 -10.29 -24.94 -19.39
C LEU A 62 -11.49 -25.36 -20.23
N GLY A 63 -12.43 -26.14 -19.68
CA GLY A 63 -13.62 -26.61 -20.41
C GLY A 63 -13.32 -27.60 -21.54
N LYS A 64 -12.11 -28.17 -21.59
CA LYS A 64 -11.67 -29.13 -22.62
C LYS A 64 -10.67 -30.13 -22.08
N THR A 65 -10.56 -31.28 -22.73
CA THR A 65 -9.63 -32.35 -22.34
C THR A 65 -8.50 -32.49 -23.35
N TYR A 66 -7.30 -32.81 -22.85
CA TYR A 66 -6.13 -33.10 -23.68
C TYR A 66 -5.78 -34.60 -23.62
N GLY A 67 -5.49 -35.22 -24.77
CA GLY A 67 -5.20 -36.66 -24.82
C GLY A 67 -3.90 -37.07 -24.10
N LYS A 68 -2.94 -36.15 -23.96
CA LYS A 68 -1.63 -36.40 -23.35
C LYS A 68 -1.20 -35.29 -22.40
N THR A 69 -0.42 -35.64 -21.38
CA THR A 69 0.24 -34.67 -20.51
C THR A 69 1.59 -34.27 -21.15
N PRO A 70 1.84 -32.96 -21.42
CA PRO A 70 3.10 -32.49 -21.98
C PRO A 70 4.31 -32.80 -21.10
N SER A 71 5.50 -32.92 -21.69
CA SER A 71 6.75 -33.18 -20.95
C SER A 71 7.16 -32.02 -20.04
N ASN A 72 6.82 -30.78 -20.42
CA ASN A 72 7.05 -29.57 -19.64
C ASN A 72 5.87 -29.21 -18.71
N SER A 73 4.97 -30.16 -18.44
CA SER A 73 3.85 -29.99 -17.53
C SER A 73 4.30 -30.02 -16.06
N GLY A 74 3.81 -29.07 -15.27
CA GLY A 74 4.12 -28.95 -13.84
C GLY A 74 4.95 -27.72 -13.51
N PHE A 75 5.23 -27.55 -12.21
CA PHE A 75 6.01 -26.42 -11.71
C PHE A 75 7.51 -26.65 -11.95
N PRO A 76 8.27 -25.60 -12.31
CA PRO A 76 9.72 -25.71 -12.42
C PRO A 76 10.30 -26.13 -11.06
N THR A 77 11.33 -26.97 -11.12
CA THR A 77 11.94 -27.57 -9.94
C THR A 77 13.45 -27.49 -10.08
N SER A 78 14.11 -26.62 -9.31
CA SER A 78 15.55 -26.51 -9.34
C SER A 78 16.23 -27.61 -8.53
N ALA A 79 17.36 -28.11 -9.02
CA ALA A 79 18.13 -29.14 -8.34
C ALA A 79 18.67 -28.63 -6.98
N GLY A 80 18.65 -29.48 -5.96
CA GLY A 80 19.23 -29.18 -4.64
C GLY A 80 18.45 -28.20 -3.75
N THR A 81 17.36 -27.58 -4.22
CA THR A 81 16.52 -26.67 -3.42
C THR A 81 15.11 -27.23 -3.23
N ASN A 82 14.52 -26.95 -2.07
CA ASN A 82 13.11 -27.18 -1.78
C ASN A 82 12.23 -25.94 -2.09
N PHE A 83 12.81 -24.85 -2.60
CA PHE A 83 12.07 -23.63 -2.89
C PHE A 83 12.50 -22.98 -4.20
N ASP A 84 11.52 -22.73 -5.07
CA ASP A 84 11.69 -22.09 -6.36
C ASP A 84 10.96 -20.73 -6.40
N LYS A 85 11.61 -19.71 -6.98
CA LYS A 85 11.03 -18.37 -7.17
C LYS A 85 11.11 -17.96 -8.63
N TRP A 86 9.97 -17.54 -9.17
CA TRP A 86 9.88 -16.90 -10.48
C TRP A 86 10.32 -15.43 -10.39
N ASN A 87 11.34 -15.05 -11.17
CA ASN A 87 11.93 -13.70 -11.17
C ASN A 87 11.35 -12.76 -12.24
N GLY A 88 10.38 -13.20 -13.03
CA GLY A 88 9.69 -12.34 -14.00
C GLY A 88 8.64 -11.44 -13.36
N ASP A 89 8.14 -10.48 -14.15
CA ASP A 89 7.19 -9.47 -13.70
C ASP A 89 5.86 -10.11 -13.21
N PRO A 90 5.16 -9.48 -12.24
CA PRO A 90 3.87 -9.95 -11.77
C PRO A 90 2.85 -10.13 -12.90
N LYS A 91 2.06 -11.19 -12.85
CA LYS A 91 0.93 -11.42 -13.78
C LYS A 91 -0.41 -11.09 -13.14
N ASN A 92 -1.42 -10.82 -13.95
CA ASN A 92 -2.78 -10.62 -13.46
C ASN A 92 -3.65 -11.86 -13.71
N PHE A 93 -4.64 -12.11 -12.86
CA PHE A 93 -5.74 -13.02 -13.13
C PHE A 93 -7.06 -12.38 -12.72
N ASN A 94 -8.08 -12.61 -13.53
CA ASN A 94 -9.41 -12.06 -13.34
C ASN A 94 -10.27 -13.05 -12.55
N PHE A 95 -11.19 -12.55 -11.72
CA PHE A 95 -12.21 -13.37 -11.09
C PHE A 95 -13.56 -12.63 -11.05
N PRO A 96 -14.70 -13.31 -11.28
CA PRO A 96 -16.00 -12.66 -11.23
C PRO A 96 -16.33 -12.21 -9.80
N LEU A 97 -16.83 -10.98 -9.67
CA LEU A 97 -17.32 -10.44 -8.41
C LEU A 97 -18.61 -9.60 -8.60
N PRO A 98 -19.69 -10.13 -9.19
CA PRO A 98 -20.97 -9.44 -9.36
C PRO A 98 -21.56 -8.84 -8.08
N GLY A 99 -21.42 -9.48 -6.91
CA GLY A 99 -21.98 -8.94 -5.66
C GLY A 99 -21.42 -7.56 -5.30
N LYS A 100 -20.18 -7.28 -5.72
CA LYS A 100 -19.53 -5.98 -5.51
C LYS A 100 -20.19 -4.84 -6.29
N ALA A 101 -20.97 -5.11 -7.34
CA ALA A 101 -21.75 -4.09 -8.04
C ALA A 101 -22.88 -3.47 -7.17
N PHE A 102 -23.24 -4.14 -6.08
CA PHE A 102 -24.33 -3.76 -5.17
C PHE A 102 -23.84 -3.30 -3.79
N ASP A 103 -22.55 -3.00 -3.62
CA ASP A 103 -21.96 -2.62 -2.32
C ASP A 103 -22.39 -1.25 -1.76
N GLY A 104 -23.27 -0.54 -2.47
CA GLY A 104 -23.99 0.65 -2.00
C GLY A 104 -25.44 0.38 -1.58
N LEU A 105 -25.96 -0.84 -1.79
CA LEU A 105 -27.32 -1.25 -1.42
C LEU A 105 -27.52 -1.09 0.10
N LYS A 106 -28.68 -0.56 0.49
CA LYS A 106 -29.05 -0.30 1.90
C LYS A 106 -29.86 -1.43 2.48
N ALA A 107 -30.02 -1.45 3.81
CA ALA A 107 -30.97 -2.35 4.44
C ALA A 107 -32.37 -2.21 3.80
N PRO A 108 -33.08 -3.34 3.56
CA PRO A 108 -34.38 -3.32 2.91
C PRO A 108 -35.42 -2.61 3.77
N THR A 109 -36.19 -1.71 3.15
CA THR A 109 -37.39 -1.12 3.74
C THR A 109 -38.46 -2.19 4.00
N ALA A 110 -39.46 -1.89 4.83
CA ALA A 110 -40.56 -2.83 5.10
C ALA A 110 -41.26 -3.31 3.81
N ALA A 111 -41.48 -2.41 2.85
CA ALA A 111 -42.06 -2.75 1.56
C ALA A 111 -41.18 -3.71 0.74
N GLU A 112 -39.86 -3.46 0.72
CA GLU A 112 -38.91 -4.34 0.03
C GLU A 112 -38.78 -5.69 0.72
N GLN A 113 -38.88 -5.75 2.05
CA GLN A 113 -38.90 -7.02 2.77
C GLN A 113 -40.13 -7.85 2.40
N THR A 114 -41.31 -7.22 2.36
CA THR A 114 -42.55 -7.88 1.91
C THR A 114 -42.41 -8.36 0.47
N LYS A 115 -41.89 -7.52 -0.43
CA LYS A 115 -41.67 -7.89 -1.84
C LYS A 115 -40.67 -9.04 -1.99
N ALA A 116 -39.58 -9.03 -1.25
CA ALA A 116 -38.57 -10.09 -1.29
C ALA A 116 -39.13 -11.46 -0.84
N ARG A 117 -40.21 -11.48 -0.04
CA ARG A 117 -40.88 -12.69 0.46
C ARG A 117 -42.16 -13.08 -0.29
N SER A 118 -42.54 -12.35 -1.35
CA SER A 118 -43.87 -12.49 -1.96
C SER A 118 -43.96 -13.56 -3.07
N LYS A 119 -42.84 -14.11 -3.54
CA LYS A 119 -42.83 -15.06 -4.66
C LYS A 119 -43.26 -16.47 -4.25
N ASN A 120 -43.04 -16.84 -2.99
CA ASN A 120 -43.42 -18.14 -2.47
C ASN A 120 -43.64 -18.08 -0.95
N PRO A 121 -44.55 -18.88 -0.36
CA PRO A 121 -44.59 -19.03 1.10
C PRO A 121 -43.29 -19.60 1.70
N ASP A 122 -42.55 -20.41 0.95
CA ASP A 122 -41.25 -20.96 1.34
C ASP A 122 -40.11 -19.93 1.14
N PRO A 123 -39.40 -19.52 2.20
CA PRO A 123 -38.29 -18.57 2.10
C PRO A 123 -37.15 -19.01 1.16
N GLU A 124 -36.86 -20.31 1.04
CA GLU A 124 -35.80 -20.80 0.14
C GLU A 124 -36.22 -20.62 -1.32
N LYS A 125 -37.48 -20.95 -1.64
CA LYS A 125 -38.02 -20.77 -2.99
C LYS A 125 -38.13 -19.31 -3.43
N ASN A 126 -38.23 -18.36 -2.49
CA ASN A 126 -38.15 -16.93 -2.82
C ASN A 126 -36.77 -16.56 -3.39
N VAL A 127 -35.69 -17.09 -2.80
CA VAL A 127 -34.33 -16.84 -3.28
C VAL A 127 -34.18 -17.35 -4.70
N ASP A 128 -34.59 -18.60 -4.95
CA ASP A 128 -34.48 -19.22 -6.27
C ASP A 128 -35.33 -18.50 -7.33
N ALA A 129 -36.55 -18.08 -6.96
CA ALA A 129 -37.45 -17.34 -7.85
C ALA A 129 -36.87 -15.96 -8.22
N TRP A 130 -36.36 -15.21 -7.23
CA TRP A 130 -35.72 -13.92 -7.50
C TRP A 130 -34.40 -14.06 -8.24
N GLU A 131 -33.61 -15.12 -7.98
CA GLU A 131 -32.40 -15.42 -8.73
C GLU A 131 -32.69 -15.72 -10.20
N ALA A 132 -33.69 -16.56 -10.47
CA ALA A 132 -34.15 -16.85 -11.83
C ALA A 132 -34.66 -15.59 -12.54
N GLN A 133 -35.48 -14.78 -11.86
CA GLN A 133 -35.98 -13.53 -12.42
C GLN A 133 -34.86 -12.54 -12.72
N ALA A 134 -33.96 -12.29 -11.77
CA ALA A 134 -32.84 -11.36 -11.96
C ALA A 134 -31.92 -11.81 -13.11
N LYS A 135 -31.72 -13.13 -13.28
CA LYS A 135 -30.97 -13.67 -14.41
C LYS A 135 -31.68 -13.46 -15.75
N ALA A 136 -33.01 -13.59 -15.78
CA ALA A 136 -33.80 -13.43 -16.99
C ALA A 136 -33.96 -11.95 -17.40
N SER A 137 -34.23 -11.07 -16.44
CA SER A 137 -34.47 -9.64 -16.70
C SER A 137 -33.17 -8.85 -16.89
N GLY A 138 -32.10 -9.22 -16.17
CA GLY A 138 -30.90 -8.41 -16.06
C GLY A 138 -31.11 -7.10 -15.29
N ASP A 139 -32.28 -6.90 -14.68
CA ASP A 139 -32.63 -5.69 -13.94
C ASP A 139 -31.93 -5.68 -12.56
N PRO A 140 -31.14 -4.64 -12.23
CA PRO A 140 -30.56 -4.48 -10.91
C PRO A 140 -31.58 -4.49 -9.76
N ALA A 141 -32.80 -4.02 -9.98
CA ALA A 141 -33.83 -4.02 -8.94
C ALA A 141 -34.27 -5.44 -8.56
N ASP A 142 -34.37 -6.35 -9.54
CA ASP A 142 -34.67 -7.76 -9.28
C ASP A 142 -33.52 -8.44 -8.56
N LYS A 143 -32.27 -8.11 -8.94
CA LYS A 143 -31.08 -8.60 -8.23
C LYS A 143 -31.02 -8.09 -6.78
N ALA A 144 -31.45 -6.85 -6.53
CA ALA A 144 -31.57 -6.34 -5.16
C ALA A 144 -32.60 -7.13 -4.34
N MET A 145 -33.75 -7.48 -4.92
CA MET A 145 -34.73 -8.35 -4.25
C MET A 145 -34.18 -9.74 -3.97
N GLU A 146 -33.38 -10.32 -4.87
CA GLU A 146 -32.68 -11.59 -4.63
C GLU A 146 -31.71 -11.49 -3.44
N ILE A 147 -30.92 -10.42 -3.37
CA ILE A 147 -30.01 -10.16 -2.25
C ILE A 147 -30.79 -10.03 -0.93
N TYR A 148 -31.91 -9.30 -0.93
CA TYR A 148 -32.77 -9.16 0.23
C TYR A 148 -33.41 -10.49 0.64
N ALA A 149 -33.90 -11.30 -0.31
CA ALA A 149 -34.44 -12.62 -0.02
C ALA A 149 -33.39 -13.52 0.67
N ARG A 150 -32.12 -13.48 0.22
CA ARG A 150 -31.01 -14.21 0.87
C ARG A 150 -30.68 -13.69 2.27
N TYR A 151 -30.76 -12.38 2.48
CA TYR A 151 -30.59 -11.79 3.81
C TYR A 151 -31.68 -12.28 4.75
N LEU A 152 -32.93 -12.21 4.30
CA LEU A 152 -34.17 -12.51 5.01
C LEU A 152 -34.45 -14.01 5.20
N LEU A 153 -33.68 -14.87 4.54
CA LEU A 153 -33.84 -16.32 4.57
C LEU A 153 -33.78 -16.90 6.00
N LYS A 154 -32.91 -16.34 6.85
CA LYS A 154 -32.73 -16.77 8.25
C LYS A 154 -32.58 -15.55 9.14
N PRO A 155 -32.99 -15.62 10.42
CA PRO A 155 -32.66 -14.58 11.40
C PRO A 155 -31.14 -14.37 11.47
N ARG A 156 -30.72 -13.11 11.53
CA ARG A 156 -29.29 -12.74 11.56
C ARG A 156 -29.03 -11.75 12.70
N PRO A 157 -27.96 -11.94 13.48
CA PRO A 157 -27.55 -10.97 14.49
C PRO A 157 -26.82 -9.76 13.88
N GLN A 158 -26.31 -9.85 12.64
CA GLN A 158 -25.63 -8.75 11.97
C GLN A 158 -26.62 -7.82 11.24
N SER A 159 -26.28 -6.54 11.12
CA SER A 159 -26.98 -5.63 10.20
C SER A 159 -26.83 -6.10 8.75
N PHE A 160 -27.72 -5.61 7.87
CA PHE A 160 -27.67 -5.90 6.44
C PHE A 160 -26.30 -5.54 5.84
N GLU A 161 -25.79 -4.34 6.12
CA GLU A 161 -24.52 -3.84 5.57
C GLU A 161 -23.35 -4.72 6.01
N ARG A 162 -23.32 -5.10 7.30
CA ARG A 162 -22.26 -5.98 7.82
C ARG A 162 -22.35 -7.36 7.19
N TRP A 163 -23.56 -7.93 7.06
CA TRP A 163 -23.75 -9.21 6.38
C TRP A 163 -23.33 -9.13 4.91
N PHE A 164 -23.75 -8.10 4.20
CA PHE A 164 -23.52 -7.95 2.77
C PHE A 164 -22.02 -7.79 2.46
N ASP A 165 -21.36 -6.84 3.13
CA ASP A 165 -19.94 -6.56 2.90
C ASP A 165 -19.02 -7.67 3.43
N LYS A 166 -19.28 -8.17 4.65
CA LYS A 166 -18.33 -9.06 5.35
C LYS A 166 -18.59 -10.53 5.11
N ILE A 167 -19.81 -10.92 4.75
CA ILE A 167 -20.21 -12.32 4.58
C ILE A 167 -20.57 -12.61 3.12
N TYR A 168 -21.54 -11.90 2.54
CA TYR A 168 -22.03 -12.19 1.18
C TYR A 168 -20.93 -11.99 0.12
N ILE A 169 -20.42 -10.76 -0.03
CA ILE A 169 -19.36 -10.44 -1.01
C ILE A 169 -18.09 -11.25 -0.68
N ARG A 170 -17.74 -11.42 0.60
CA ARG A 170 -16.56 -12.19 1.00
C ARG A 170 -16.66 -13.66 0.58
N ASN A 171 -17.81 -14.30 0.75
CA ASN A 171 -18.01 -15.68 0.33
C ASN A 171 -17.90 -15.82 -1.20
N GLU A 172 -18.39 -14.83 -1.94
CA GLU A 172 -18.21 -14.75 -3.38
C GLU A 172 -16.71 -14.69 -3.75
N ILE A 173 -15.93 -13.79 -3.11
CA ILE A 173 -14.47 -13.72 -3.28
C ILE A 173 -13.81 -15.06 -2.94
N ASN A 174 -14.15 -15.66 -1.80
CA ASN A 174 -13.60 -16.94 -1.36
C ASN A 174 -13.76 -18.01 -2.46
N ASN A 175 -14.94 -18.06 -3.07
CA ASN A 175 -15.27 -19.06 -4.08
C ASN A 175 -14.63 -18.74 -5.43
N SER A 176 -14.80 -17.52 -5.94
CA SER A 176 -14.41 -17.15 -7.31
C SER A 176 -12.92 -16.87 -7.45
N LYS A 177 -12.28 -16.19 -6.49
CA LYS A 177 -10.85 -15.86 -6.55
C LYS A 177 -9.97 -17.11 -6.48
N GLY A 178 -10.30 -18.05 -5.57
CA GLY A 178 -9.57 -19.32 -5.42
C GLY A 178 -9.63 -20.16 -6.70
N ALA A 179 -10.84 -20.40 -7.23
CA ALA A 179 -11.03 -21.18 -8.45
C ALA A 179 -10.39 -20.52 -9.69
N SER A 180 -10.41 -19.18 -9.77
CA SER A 180 -9.75 -18.45 -10.86
C SER A 180 -8.23 -18.50 -10.75
N PHE A 181 -7.69 -18.51 -9.52
CA PHE A 181 -6.27 -18.68 -9.28
C PHE A 181 -5.80 -20.10 -9.63
N GLU A 182 -6.52 -21.13 -9.21
CA GLU A 182 -6.29 -22.53 -9.64
C GLU A 182 -6.24 -22.62 -11.17
N GLY A 183 -7.26 -22.09 -11.86
CA GLY A 183 -7.32 -22.10 -13.32
C GLY A 183 -6.17 -21.33 -13.99
N ARG A 184 -5.72 -20.22 -13.38
CA ARG A 184 -4.54 -19.48 -13.83
C ARG A 184 -3.28 -20.35 -13.77
N LEU A 185 -3.07 -21.10 -12.68
CA LEU A 185 -1.93 -21.99 -12.54
C LEU A 185 -2.01 -23.18 -13.50
N VAL A 186 -3.20 -23.75 -13.71
CA VAL A 186 -3.44 -24.81 -14.71
C VAL A 186 -2.99 -24.34 -16.10
N LYS A 187 -3.35 -23.11 -16.51
CA LYS A 187 -2.95 -22.52 -17.79
C LYS A 187 -1.44 -22.25 -17.84
N ASP A 188 -0.88 -21.60 -16.82
CA ASP A 188 0.51 -21.14 -16.84
C ASP A 188 1.55 -22.27 -16.69
N PHE A 189 1.19 -23.38 -16.03
CA PHE A 189 2.08 -24.54 -15.80
C PHE A 189 1.63 -25.80 -16.53
N GLN A 190 0.67 -25.67 -17.44
CA GLN A 190 0.16 -26.76 -18.28
C GLN A 190 -0.21 -27.99 -17.47
N LEU A 191 -0.98 -27.80 -16.39
CA LEU A 191 -1.48 -28.90 -15.54
C LEU A 191 -2.65 -29.60 -16.27
N ILE A 192 -2.35 -30.20 -17.42
CA ILE A 192 -3.32 -30.71 -18.39
C ILE A 192 -3.02 -32.18 -18.74
N GLY A 193 -3.96 -32.84 -19.39
CA GLY A 193 -3.84 -34.25 -19.73
C GLY A 193 -4.27 -35.19 -18.59
N PRO A 194 -4.13 -36.51 -18.79
CA PRO A 194 -4.62 -37.51 -17.85
C PRO A 194 -3.89 -37.54 -16.50
N ASP A 195 -2.65 -37.04 -16.42
CA ASP A 195 -1.87 -37.11 -15.18
C ASP A 195 -2.35 -36.15 -14.10
N TRP A 196 -3.11 -35.09 -14.44
CA TRP A 196 -3.45 -34.00 -13.52
C TRP A 196 -4.91 -34.01 -13.09
N LEU A 197 -5.13 -34.23 -11.80
CA LEU A 197 -6.43 -34.07 -11.14
C LEU A 197 -6.43 -32.81 -10.27
N CYS A 198 -7.51 -32.06 -10.29
CA CYS A 198 -7.77 -30.91 -9.46
C CYS A 198 -8.85 -31.22 -8.42
N GLU A 199 -8.75 -30.59 -7.24
CA GLU A 199 -9.64 -30.81 -6.09
C GLU A 199 -9.66 -32.26 -5.58
N VAL A 200 -8.48 -32.81 -5.31
CA VAL A 200 -8.29 -34.18 -4.82
C VAL A 200 -8.44 -34.24 -3.30
N TYR A 201 -9.19 -35.22 -2.79
CA TYR A 201 -9.43 -35.39 -1.35
C TYR A 201 -8.69 -36.60 -0.78
N VAL A 202 -8.03 -36.40 0.34
CA VAL A 202 -7.43 -37.44 1.18
C VAL A 202 -8.23 -37.53 2.48
N ASP A 203 -8.81 -38.68 2.76
CA ASP A 203 -9.58 -38.92 3.98
C ASP A 203 -8.63 -39.16 5.16
N ILE A 204 -9.01 -38.64 6.33
CA ILE A 204 -8.23 -38.69 7.57
C ILE A 204 -9.00 -39.52 8.59
N PHE A 205 -8.30 -40.44 9.24
CA PHE A 205 -8.85 -41.40 10.18
C PHE A 205 -8.19 -41.27 11.55
N ASP A 206 -8.96 -41.58 12.59
CA ASP A 206 -8.43 -41.77 13.95
C ASP A 206 -7.80 -43.16 14.12
N GLU A 207 -7.28 -43.42 15.32
CA GLU A 207 -6.67 -44.70 15.72
C GLU A 207 -7.58 -45.91 15.56
N ASN A 208 -8.91 -45.71 15.63
CA ASN A 208 -9.91 -46.77 15.48
C ASN A 208 -10.34 -46.95 14.02
N GLY A 209 -9.74 -46.22 13.08
CA GLY A 209 -10.09 -46.27 11.67
C GLY A 209 -11.39 -45.54 11.31
N LYS A 210 -11.96 -44.73 12.22
CA LYS A 210 -13.14 -43.90 11.93
C LYS A 210 -12.71 -42.67 11.15
N ARG A 211 -13.44 -42.31 10.08
CA ARG A 211 -13.17 -41.09 9.31
C ARG A 211 -13.53 -39.86 10.14
N ILE A 212 -12.54 -39.05 10.48
CA ILE A 212 -12.70 -37.83 11.29
C ILE A 212 -12.57 -36.55 10.48
N GLY A 213 -12.17 -36.64 9.21
CA GLY A 213 -12.07 -35.48 8.34
C GLY A 213 -11.46 -35.81 6.98
N TRP A 214 -11.04 -34.74 6.30
CA TRP A 214 -10.40 -34.82 4.99
C TRP A 214 -9.43 -33.65 4.80
N ARG A 215 -8.49 -33.85 3.87
CA ARG A 215 -7.58 -32.83 3.34
C ARG A 215 -7.79 -32.74 1.82
N LYS A 216 -8.19 -31.56 1.34
CA LYS A 216 -8.29 -31.28 -0.11
C LYS A 216 -6.97 -30.74 -0.61
N TYR A 217 -6.43 -31.23 -1.72
CA TYR A 217 -5.34 -30.62 -2.48
C TYR A 217 -5.90 -30.02 -3.76
N ASP A 218 -5.37 -28.87 -4.17
CA ASP A 218 -5.89 -28.10 -5.29
C ASP A 218 -5.51 -28.75 -6.63
N ALA A 219 -4.34 -29.38 -6.69
CA ALA A 219 -3.95 -30.28 -7.78
C ALA A 219 -3.19 -31.51 -7.26
N TYR A 220 -3.17 -32.56 -8.06
CA TYR A 220 -2.47 -33.81 -7.82
C TYR A 220 -2.00 -34.37 -9.15
N ASN A 221 -0.70 -34.62 -9.27
CA ASN A 221 -0.16 -35.36 -10.40
C ASN A 221 -0.12 -36.84 -10.05
N GLN A 222 -0.96 -37.65 -10.70
CA GLN A 222 -1.10 -39.07 -10.40
C GLN A 222 0.13 -39.90 -10.84
N ARG A 223 0.86 -39.43 -11.84
CA ARG A 223 2.07 -40.09 -12.34
C ARG A 223 3.27 -39.87 -11.42
N THR A 224 3.47 -38.63 -10.96
CA THR A 224 4.60 -38.27 -10.07
C THR A 224 4.25 -38.35 -8.58
N LYS A 225 2.96 -38.56 -8.26
CA LYS A 225 2.41 -38.60 -6.89
C LYS A 225 2.66 -37.31 -6.11
N GLU A 226 2.66 -36.15 -6.79
CA GLU A 226 2.86 -34.84 -6.16
C GLU A 226 1.52 -34.15 -5.84
N PHE A 227 1.24 -33.96 -4.55
CA PHE A 227 0.14 -33.13 -4.08
C PHE A 227 0.52 -31.65 -4.14
N ASN A 228 -0.39 -30.82 -4.62
CA ASN A 228 -0.18 -29.40 -4.86
C ASN A 228 -1.26 -28.58 -4.13
N GLU A 229 -0.83 -27.66 -3.27
CA GLU A 229 -1.66 -26.67 -2.57
C GLU A 229 -1.37 -25.27 -3.12
N PHE A 230 -2.41 -24.55 -3.52
CA PHE A 230 -2.32 -23.24 -4.15
C PHE A 230 -2.84 -22.15 -3.21
N LYS A 231 -2.02 -21.13 -2.95
CA LYS A 231 -2.33 -20.02 -2.05
C LYS A 231 -2.25 -18.68 -2.77
N SER A 232 -3.41 -18.08 -3.04
CA SER A 232 -3.51 -16.74 -3.66
C SER A 232 -2.92 -15.61 -2.80
N ASN A 233 -2.66 -15.87 -1.52
CA ASN A 233 -2.05 -14.95 -0.57
C ASN A 233 -0.72 -15.47 0.04
N SER A 234 -0.27 -16.67 -0.38
CA SER A 234 0.94 -17.35 0.12
C SER A 234 0.97 -17.63 1.63
N GLU A 235 -0.21 -17.81 2.24
CA GLU A 235 -0.34 -18.14 3.66
C GLU A 235 -0.62 -19.63 3.87
N LEU A 236 0.23 -20.29 4.66
CA LEU A 236 0.06 -21.69 5.07
C LEU A 236 -0.55 -21.77 6.47
N ARG A 237 -1.67 -22.49 6.55
CA ARG A 237 -2.41 -22.69 7.79
C ARG A 237 -1.86 -23.87 8.56
N ASN A 238 -1.65 -23.69 9.87
CA ASN A 238 -1.13 -24.75 10.72
C ASN A 238 -2.01 -26.00 10.72
N LYS A 239 -3.35 -25.83 10.72
CA LYS A 239 -4.29 -26.96 10.63
C LYS A 239 -4.06 -27.81 9.37
N GLN A 240 -3.82 -27.19 8.22
CA GLN A 240 -3.54 -27.91 6.97
C GLN A 240 -2.18 -28.62 7.06
N LEU A 241 -1.14 -27.95 7.56
CA LEU A 241 0.18 -28.56 7.73
C LEU A 241 0.17 -29.74 8.72
N THR A 242 -0.63 -29.68 9.79
CA THR A 242 -0.82 -30.82 10.70
C THR A 242 -1.45 -32.01 9.98
N GLN A 243 -2.44 -31.78 9.13
CA GLN A 243 -3.03 -32.84 8.31
C GLN A 243 -2.02 -33.38 7.28
N ASP A 244 -1.26 -32.50 6.62
CA ASP A 244 -0.27 -32.86 5.61
C ASP A 244 0.83 -33.77 6.19
N ARG A 245 1.20 -33.61 7.47
CA ARG A 245 2.09 -34.54 8.18
C ARG A 245 1.53 -35.95 8.32
N VAL A 246 0.23 -36.08 8.63
CA VAL A 246 -0.46 -37.38 8.72
C VAL A 246 -0.51 -38.03 7.33
N VAL A 247 -0.78 -37.24 6.29
CA VAL A 247 -0.74 -37.70 4.89
C VAL A 247 0.67 -38.17 4.53
N ALA A 248 1.71 -37.41 4.84
CA ALA A 248 3.10 -37.78 4.54
C ALA A 248 3.54 -39.08 5.23
N LYS A 249 3.09 -39.32 6.47
CA LYS A 249 3.34 -40.57 7.19
C LYS A 249 2.62 -41.76 6.55
N SER A 250 1.38 -41.56 6.11
CA SER A 250 0.53 -42.65 5.57
C SER A 250 0.81 -42.96 4.10
N MET A 251 1.42 -42.02 3.36
CA MET A 251 1.64 -42.10 1.91
C MET A 251 3.13 -41.82 1.56
N PRO A 252 4.05 -42.78 1.81
CA PRO A 252 5.51 -42.57 1.81
C PRO A 252 6.14 -42.29 0.43
N ASP A 253 5.39 -42.52 -0.64
CA ASP A 253 5.75 -42.28 -2.03
C ASP A 253 5.20 -40.96 -2.60
N HIS A 254 4.40 -40.22 -1.83
CA HIS A 254 3.80 -38.96 -2.27
C HIS A 254 4.64 -37.75 -1.83
N THR A 255 4.72 -36.73 -2.68
CA THR A 255 5.42 -35.46 -2.43
C THR A 255 4.44 -34.30 -2.32
N PHE A 256 4.90 -33.15 -1.82
CA PHE A 256 4.06 -31.99 -1.55
C PHE A 256 4.65 -30.73 -2.16
N ARG A 257 3.79 -29.87 -2.72
CA ARG A 257 4.16 -28.54 -3.20
C ARG A 257 3.18 -27.48 -2.73
N TYR A 258 3.72 -26.39 -2.21
CA TYR A 258 2.97 -25.18 -1.84
C TYR A 258 3.29 -24.05 -2.82
N SER A 259 2.32 -23.67 -3.64
CA SER A 259 2.48 -22.63 -4.65
C SER A 259 1.80 -21.34 -4.21
N GLY A 260 2.54 -20.23 -4.16
CA GLY A 260 2.06 -18.93 -3.67
C GLY A 260 2.03 -17.86 -4.75
N ALA A 261 0.96 -17.06 -4.76
CA ALA A 261 0.81 -15.89 -5.63
C ALA A 261 1.53 -14.62 -5.15
N LYS A 262 2.08 -14.64 -3.94
CA LYS A 262 2.66 -13.51 -3.22
C LYS A 262 3.98 -13.93 -2.60
N ASN A 263 4.69 -12.99 -2.00
CA ASN A 263 5.90 -13.34 -1.27
C ASN A 263 5.56 -14.23 -0.06
N PHE A 264 6.18 -15.41 0.03
CA PHE A 264 6.17 -16.17 1.27
C PHE A 264 7.01 -15.41 2.31
N SER A 265 6.40 -15.09 3.45
CA SER A 265 7.17 -14.51 4.56
C SER A 265 8.21 -15.51 5.07
N LYS A 266 9.21 -15.02 5.81
CA LYS A 266 10.22 -15.89 6.45
C LYS A 266 9.57 -17.01 7.27
N GLY A 267 8.52 -16.70 8.03
CA GLY A 267 7.77 -17.69 8.80
C GLY A 267 7.06 -18.73 7.94
N GLN A 268 6.51 -18.33 6.77
CA GLN A 268 5.88 -19.26 5.85
C GLN A 268 6.90 -20.16 5.14
N ARG A 269 8.08 -19.63 4.77
CA ARG A 269 9.19 -20.45 4.25
C ARG A 269 9.68 -21.45 5.29
N ASN A 270 9.88 -21.02 6.54
CA ASN A 270 10.27 -21.89 7.63
C ASN A 270 9.30 -23.05 7.86
N LYS A 271 7.99 -22.86 7.64
CA LYS A 271 6.99 -23.94 7.72
C LYS A 271 7.23 -25.00 6.65
N ILE A 272 7.51 -24.60 5.41
CA ILE A 272 7.85 -25.51 4.30
C ILE A 272 9.15 -26.25 4.63
N ASP A 273 10.19 -25.54 5.07
CA ASP A 273 11.49 -26.14 5.39
C ASP A 273 11.41 -27.12 6.55
N THR A 274 10.63 -26.78 7.57
CA THR A 274 10.41 -27.65 8.73
C THR A 274 9.67 -28.91 8.31
N PHE A 275 8.60 -28.78 7.52
CA PHE A 275 7.87 -29.94 7.04
C PHE A 275 8.75 -30.80 6.11
N ASN A 276 9.58 -30.20 5.25
CA ASN A 276 10.53 -30.95 4.43
C ASN A 276 11.50 -31.77 5.29
N ARG A 277 12.14 -31.16 6.29
CA ARG A 277 13.06 -31.88 7.20
C ARG A 277 12.38 -33.02 7.95
N GLU A 278 11.14 -32.83 8.38
CA GLU A 278 10.35 -33.90 9.01
C GLU A 278 10.12 -35.07 8.04
N VAL A 279 9.77 -34.78 6.79
CA VAL A 279 9.57 -35.81 5.76
C VAL A 279 10.87 -36.53 5.39
N GLU A 280 11.99 -35.81 5.31
CA GLU A 280 13.31 -36.40 5.04
C GLU A 280 13.75 -37.35 6.16
N ARG A 281 13.47 -37.01 7.43
CA ARG A 281 13.71 -37.93 8.56
C ARG A 281 12.83 -39.17 8.50
N MET A 282 11.59 -39.04 8.05
CA MET A 282 10.68 -40.18 7.85
C MET A 282 11.09 -41.05 6.66
N ARG A 283 11.89 -40.52 5.73
CA ARG A 283 12.21 -41.15 4.44
C ARG A 283 13.70 -41.00 4.10
N PRO A 284 14.59 -41.72 4.80
CA PRO A 284 16.04 -41.63 4.58
C PRO A 284 16.42 -41.81 3.11
N GLY A 285 17.37 -41.00 2.62
CA GLY A 285 17.84 -41.03 1.23
C GLY A 285 16.98 -40.26 0.22
N LYS A 286 15.82 -39.74 0.62
CA LYS A 286 15.00 -38.85 -0.23
C LYS A 286 15.12 -37.42 0.27
N THR A 287 15.48 -36.48 -0.61
CA THR A 287 15.58 -35.04 -0.29
C THR A 287 14.49 -34.23 -1.00
N ASN A 288 14.16 -33.06 -0.47
CA ASN A 288 13.26 -32.06 -1.09
C ASN A 288 11.90 -32.65 -1.50
N GLN A 289 11.30 -33.45 -0.62
CA GLN A 289 9.99 -34.09 -0.83
C GLN A 289 8.80 -33.16 -0.52
N VAL A 290 9.08 -32.03 0.14
CA VAL A 290 8.15 -30.92 0.35
C VAL A 290 8.76 -29.66 -0.25
N ARG A 291 8.06 -29.05 -1.20
CA ARG A 291 8.58 -27.92 -1.99
C ARG A 291 7.70 -26.67 -1.88
N GLY A 292 8.31 -25.51 -2.05
CA GLY A 292 7.64 -24.23 -2.26
C GLY A 292 7.86 -23.71 -3.67
N PHE A 293 6.85 -23.08 -4.25
CA PHE A 293 6.98 -22.37 -5.52
C PHE A 293 6.34 -20.99 -5.41
N GLN A 294 7.08 -19.93 -5.76
CA GLN A 294 6.60 -18.56 -5.69
C GLN A 294 6.53 -17.93 -7.09
N ARG A 295 5.36 -17.42 -7.47
CA ARG A 295 5.22 -16.52 -8.61
C ARG A 295 4.19 -15.45 -8.30
N GLN A 296 4.52 -14.20 -8.59
CA GLN A 296 3.64 -13.09 -8.25
C GLN A 296 2.43 -12.99 -9.18
N TYR A 297 1.24 -12.96 -8.59
CA TYR A 297 0.00 -12.69 -9.29
C TYR A 297 -0.84 -11.63 -8.59
N ASN A 298 -1.50 -10.76 -9.35
CA ASN A 298 -2.49 -9.81 -8.83
C ASN A 298 -3.90 -10.25 -9.24
N ALA A 299 -4.78 -10.33 -8.25
CA ALA A 299 -6.17 -10.71 -8.45
C ALA A 299 -6.97 -9.48 -8.84
N ILE A 300 -7.65 -9.52 -9.99
CA ILE A 300 -8.49 -8.44 -10.50
C ILE A 300 -9.95 -8.88 -10.41
N PRO A 301 -10.74 -8.35 -9.45
CA PRO A 301 -12.19 -8.53 -9.47
C PRO A 301 -12.78 -7.95 -10.74
N GLN A 302 -13.66 -8.72 -11.38
CA GLN A 302 -14.48 -8.28 -12.50
C GLN A 302 -15.84 -7.88 -11.94
N THR A 303 -16.04 -6.57 -11.83
CA THR A 303 -17.27 -5.94 -11.38
C THR A 303 -17.66 -4.83 -12.34
N LYS A 304 -18.95 -4.68 -12.60
CA LYS A 304 -19.51 -3.57 -13.38
C LYS A 304 -20.34 -2.73 -12.42
N PRO A 305 -19.86 -1.54 -12.01
CA PRO A 305 -20.62 -0.68 -11.11
C PRO A 305 -21.99 -0.33 -11.69
N ILE A 306 -23.00 -0.26 -10.83
CA ILE A 306 -24.39 0.03 -11.19
C ILE A 306 -24.83 1.30 -10.47
N ARG A 307 -25.41 2.22 -11.23
CA ARG A 307 -25.96 3.47 -10.73
C ARG A 307 -27.02 3.21 -9.65
N GLY A 308 -26.90 3.86 -8.49
CA GLY A 308 -27.83 3.72 -7.37
C GLY A 308 -27.60 2.48 -6.48
N TYR A 309 -26.81 1.50 -6.93
CA TYR A 309 -26.53 0.27 -6.19
C TYR A 309 -25.07 0.15 -5.75
N SER A 310 -24.16 0.84 -6.43
CA SER A 310 -22.73 0.85 -6.12
C SER A 310 -22.35 1.96 -5.15
N ARG A 311 -21.41 1.68 -4.25
CA ARG A 311 -20.77 2.67 -3.38
C ARG A 311 -19.67 3.44 -4.12
N TYR A 312 -19.58 4.74 -3.85
CA TYR A 312 -18.54 5.65 -4.33
C TYR A 312 -18.07 6.59 -3.22
N ASP A 313 -16.78 6.76 -3.01
CA ASP A 313 -16.26 7.70 -2.00
C ASP A 313 -15.98 9.07 -2.64
N THR A 314 -15.93 10.14 -1.84
CA THR A 314 -15.73 11.50 -2.36
C THR A 314 -14.27 11.90 -2.48
N TRP A 315 -13.34 11.07 -2.02
CA TRP A 315 -11.91 11.37 -2.13
C TRP A 315 -11.51 11.50 -3.58
N PHE A 316 -10.71 12.53 -3.89
CA PHE A 316 -10.17 12.76 -5.23
C PHE A 316 -11.23 12.93 -6.34
N ALA A 317 -12.51 13.16 -5.97
CA ALA A 317 -13.63 13.29 -6.88
C ALA A 317 -14.05 14.77 -7.03
N PRO A 318 -13.54 15.51 -8.03
CA PRO A 318 -13.83 16.95 -8.18
C PRO A 318 -15.33 17.23 -8.33
N GLY A 319 -16.06 16.42 -9.11
CA GLY A 319 -17.51 16.56 -9.29
C GLY A 319 -18.35 16.33 -8.03
N CYS A 320 -17.75 15.80 -6.95
CA CYS A 320 -18.41 15.68 -5.65
C CYS A 320 -18.12 16.84 -4.70
N GLN A 321 -17.13 17.68 -5.00
CA GLN A 321 -16.77 18.80 -4.15
C GLN A 321 -17.77 19.94 -4.40
N GLY A 322 -18.71 20.17 -3.48
CA GLY A 322 -19.71 21.24 -3.65
C GLY A 322 -21.07 21.04 -2.97
N GLY A 323 -21.13 20.40 -1.79
CA GLY A 323 -22.34 20.36 -0.94
C GLY A 323 -22.17 21.24 0.31
N PRO A 324 -23.20 21.53 1.11
CA PRO A 324 -23.03 22.25 2.37
C PRO A 324 -22.01 21.57 3.28
N ALA A 325 -21.09 22.34 3.85
CA ALA A 325 -20.07 21.83 4.78
C ALA A 325 -20.74 21.09 5.96
N GLY A 326 -20.27 19.89 6.28
CA GLY A 326 -20.76 19.11 7.43
C GLY A 326 -21.86 18.08 7.14
N GLN A 327 -22.42 18.04 5.92
CA GLN A 327 -23.20 16.89 5.48
C GLN A 327 -22.32 15.94 4.68
N VAL A 328 -22.16 14.71 5.19
CA VAL A 328 -21.72 13.58 4.35
C VAL A 328 -22.73 13.49 3.23
N ARG A 329 -22.41 13.97 2.02
CA ARG A 329 -23.15 13.55 0.83
C ARG A 329 -23.07 12.04 0.85
N LEU A 330 -24.20 11.39 1.13
CA LEU A 330 -24.27 9.94 1.12
C LEU A 330 -23.78 9.52 -0.26
N ALA A 331 -22.57 8.97 -0.30
CA ALA A 331 -21.93 8.25 -1.39
C ALA A 331 -22.89 7.40 -2.24
N ALA A 332 -24.00 6.96 -1.64
CA ALA A 332 -25.04 6.14 -2.24
C ALA A 332 -26.13 6.91 -3.01
N ALA A 333 -26.22 8.24 -2.88
CA ALA A 333 -27.29 9.07 -3.47
C ALA A 333 -26.84 9.90 -4.68
N SER A 334 -25.54 10.00 -4.97
CA SER A 334 -25.01 10.77 -6.11
C SER A 334 -24.16 9.90 -7.04
N ASN A 335 -24.33 10.05 -8.35
CA ASN A 335 -23.49 9.43 -9.40
C ASN A 335 -22.06 10.00 -9.46
N CYS A 336 -21.56 10.53 -8.35
CA CYS A 336 -20.26 11.18 -8.28
C CYS A 336 -19.43 10.43 -7.23
N GLY A 337 -18.15 10.24 -7.52
CA GLY A 337 -17.18 9.74 -6.55
C GLY A 337 -16.13 8.84 -7.18
N THR A 338 -15.21 8.36 -6.36
CA THR A 338 -14.17 7.40 -6.72
C THR A 338 -14.50 6.04 -6.15
N ARG A 339 -13.98 5.02 -6.81
CA ARG A 339 -14.07 3.62 -6.39
C ARG A 339 -12.76 2.94 -6.75
N GLY A 340 -12.39 1.96 -5.94
CA GLY A 340 -11.31 1.07 -6.31
C GLY A 340 -10.79 0.27 -5.13
N PRO A 341 -9.74 -0.52 -5.36
CA PRO A 341 -9.14 -1.33 -4.31
C PRO A 341 -8.64 -0.51 -3.12
N LEU A 342 -8.06 0.68 -3.35
CA LEU A 342 -7.63 1.55 -2.25
C LEU A 342 -8.80 1.97 -1.36
N ASN A 343 -9.92 2.38 -1.97
CA ASN A 343 -11.14 2.76 -1.26
C ASN A 343 -11.61 1.62 -0.36
N ASP A 344 -11.62 0.39 -0.86
CA ASP A 344 -12.01 -0.79 -0.10
C ASP A 344 -11.04 -1.11 1.04
N ARG A 345 -9.72 -0.98 0.80
CA ARG A 345 -8.70 -1.16 1.84
C ARG A 345 -8.85 -0.11 2.95
N VAL A 346 -9.05 1.14 2.58
CA VAL A 346 -9.25 2.28 3.50
C VAL A 346 -10.53 2.09 4.32
N ASN A 347 -11.67 1.82 3.66
CA ASN A 347 -12.95 1.60 4.32
C ASN A 347 -12.97 0.33 5.19
N GLY A 348 -12.12 -0.65 4.87
CA GLY A 348 -11.97 -1.89 5.61
C GLY A 348 -10.96 -1.85 6.77
N SER A 349 -10.27 -0.74 7.03
CA SER A 349 -9.14 -0.68 7.97
C SER A 349 -9.50 -0.42 9.44
N GLY A 350 -10.71 0.08 9.73
CA GLY A 350 -11.09 0.53 11.07
C GLY A 350 -10.49 1.91 11.42
N ARG A 351 -11.14 2.64 12.33
CA ARG A 351 -10.72 3.99 12.75
C ARG A 351 -9.73 3.95 13.91
N THR A 352 -9.86 2.95 14.76
CA THR A 352 -8.98 2.74 15.91
C THR A 352 -8.28 1.39 15.81
N LEU A 353 -7.19 1.21 16.57
CA LEU A 353 -6.49 -0.08 16.64
C LEU A 353 -7.42 -1.21 17.11
N ASN A 354 -8.33 -0.94 18.06
CA ASN A 354 -9.26 -1.94 18.57
C ASN A 354 -10.28 -2.38 17.50
N GLU A 355 -10.84 -1.43 16.76
CA GLU A 355 -11.71 -1.74 15.61
C GLU A 355 -10.96 -2.55 14.55
N ALA A 356 -9.73 -2.14 14.22
CA ALA A 356 -8.89 -2.84 13.24
C ALA A 356 -8.61 -4.30 13.65
N LYS A 357 -8.30 -4.54 14.93
CA LYS A 357 -8.14 -5.90 15.48
C LYS A 357 -9.40 -6.74 15.34
N GLN A 358 -10.57 -6.17 15.62
CA GLN A 358 -11.85 -6.88 15.47
C GLN A 358 -12.14 -7.20 14.00
N ILE A 359 -11.96 -6.23 13.09
CA ILE A 359 -12.16 -6.42 11.65
C ILE A 359 -11.19 -7.48 11.11
N GLN A 360 -9.92 -7.43 11.52
CA GLN A 360 -8.90 -8.40 11.14
C GLN A 360 -9.31 -9.81 11.59
N ALA A 361 -9.64 -9.98 12.87
CA ALA A 361 -10.04 -11.27 13.44
C ALA A 361 -11.30 -11.85 12.75
N GLU A 362 -12.32 -11.02 12.51
CA GLU A 362 -13.54 -11.45 11.80
C GLU A 362 -13.24 -11.84 10.35
N ALA A 363 -12.46 -11.03 9.63
CA ALA A 363 -12.08 -11.32 8.25
C ALA A 363 -11.30 -12.66 8.15
N ARG A 364 -10.41 -12.93 9.11
CA ARG A 364 -9.66 -14.20 9.19
C ARG A 364 -10.58 -15.38 9.47
N ARG A 365 -11.53 -15.23 10.39
CA ARG A 365 -12.54 -16.28 10.70
C ARG A 365 -13.37 -16.64 9.46
N LEU A 366 -13.71 -15.66 8.64
CA LEU A 366 -14.51 -15.83 7.42
C LEU A 366 -13.69 -16.22 6.18
N ASP A 367 -12.36 -16.10 6.25
CA ASP A 367 -11.47 -16.54 5.18
C ASP A 367 -11.25 -18.04 5.27
N THR A 368 -12.11 -18.84 4.65
CA THR A 368 -11.98 -20.30 4.63
C THR A 368 -11.03 -20.79 3.54
N ARG A 369 -10.70 -19.94 2.56
CA ARG A 369 -9.97 -20.34 1.34
C ARG A 369 -8.64 -19.61 1.09
N GLY A 370 -8.20 -18.73 2.00
CA GLY A 370 -6.93 -18.01 1.85
C GLY A 370 -6.99 -16.95 0.75
N THR A 371 -8.12 -16.25 0.65
CA THR A 371 -8.37 -15.27 -0.43
C THR A 371 -8.21 -13.82 0.02
N LEU A 372 -7.99 -13.60 1.32
CA LEU A 372 -7.63 -12.29 1.82
C LEU A 372 -6.39 -11.76 1.09
N PRO A 373 -6.34 -10.45 0.80
CA PRO A 373 -5.09 -9.83 0.39
C PRO A 373 -4.04 -10.03 1.48
N ARG A 374 -2.76 -9.94 1.14
CA ARG A 374 -1.65 -10.09 2.07
C ARG A 374 -1.87 -9.22 3.31
N GLY A 375 -1.72 -9.82 4.50
CA GLY A 375 -1.95 -9.17 5.79
C GLY A 375 -3.43 -8.92 6.16
N GLY A 376 -4.41 -9.33 5.34
CA GLY A 376 -5.83 -9.08 5.61
C GLY A 376 -6.18 -7.58 5.53
N PRO A 377 -7.36 -7.16 6.02
CA PRO A 377 -7.77 -5.74 6.00
C PRO A 377 -6.76 -4.80 6.67
N GLY A 378 -6.14 -5.22 7.78
CA GLY A 378 -5.11 -4.48 8.51
C GLY A 378 -3.68 -4.63 7.96
N GLY A 379 -3.52 -5.19 6.75
CA GLY A 379 -2.20 -5.45 6.17
C GLY A 379 -1.42 -4.22 5.67
N VAL A 380 -2.03 -3.04 5.61
CA VAL A 380 -1.44 -1.81 5.06
C VAL A 380 -1.06 -0.86 6.19
N ASP A 381 0.16 -0.34 6.19
CA ASP A 381 0.55 0.76 7.05
C ASP A 381 0.07 2.10 6.46
N PHE A 382 -1.14 2.53 6.84
CA PHE A 382 -1.70 3.78 6.35
C PHE A 382 -0.92 5.02 6.79
N THR A 383 -0.04 4.93 7.79
CA THR A 383 0.81 6.07 8.19
C THR A 383 1.81 6.45 7.10
N THR A 384 2.15 5.49 6.22
CA THR A 384 3.04 5.67 5.05
C THR A 384 2.30 5.98 3.74
N LEU A 385 0.97 6.09 3.77
CA LEU A 385 0.15 6.29 2.57
C LEU A 385 0.45 7.64 1.90
N GLU A 386 0.94 7.62 0.66
CA GLU A 386 1.32 8.82 -0.11
C GLU A 386 0.85 8.72 -1.55
N LEU A 387 0.35 9.83 -2.13
CA LEU A 387 -0.12 9.90 -3.51
C LEU A 387 1.05 9.77 -4.50
N ARG A 388 1.09 8.77 -5.37
CA ARG A 388 2.24 8.53 -6.27
C ARG A 388 1.91 8.62 -7.75
N TYR A 389 0.64 8.66 -8.10
CA TYR A 389 0.21 8.88 -9.47
C TYR A 389 -1.12 9.63 -9.49
N VAL A 390 -1.23 10.54 -10.46
CA VAL A 390 -2.49 11.17 -10.86
C VAL A 390 -2.56 11.19 -12.39
N GLY A 391 -3.72 10.90 -12.96
CA GLY A 391 -3.94 10.97 -14.40
C GLY A 391 -5.41 10.85 -14.79
N GLY A 392 -5.67 10.61 -16.07
CA GLY A 392 -7.03 10.43 -16.58
C GLY A 392 -7.87 11.70 -16.59
N LEU A 393 -7.22 12.87 -16.52
CA LEU A 393 -7.91 14.16 -16.45
C LEU A 393 -8.64 14.48 -17.76
N ALA A 394 -9.94 14.74 -17.67
CA ALA A 394 -10.71 15.51 -18.65
C ALA A 394 -12.10 15.83 -18.07
N LYS A 395 -12.83 16.75 -18.72
CA LYS A 395 -14.23 17.02 -18.38
C LYS A 395 -15.07 15.74 -18.44
N GLY A 396 -15.76 15.42 -17.35
CA GLY A 396 -16.63 14.24 -17.19
C GLY A 396 -15.90 12.90 -17.04
N LYS A 397 -14.55 12.90 -16.97
CA LYS A 397 -13.77 11.66 -16.82
C LYS A 397 -13.30 11.42 -15.40
N GLY A 398 -13.36 12.43 -14.54
CA GLY A 398 -12.81 12.37 -13.20
C GLY A 398 -11.28 12.31 -13.18
N MET A 399 -10.74 11.60 -12.20
CA MET A 399 -9.32 11.43 -11.94
C MET A 399 -9.01 9.98 -11.55
N GLN A 400 -7.95 9.46 -12.13
CA GLN A 400 -7.29 8.22 -11.73
C GLN A 400 -6.15 8.54 -10.76
N TYR A 401 -6.00 7.73 -9.72
CA TYR A 401 -4.91 7.89 -8.77
C TYR A 401 -4.37 6.55 -8.28
N SER A 402 -3.10 6.56 -7.88
CA SER A 402 -2.46 5.46 -7.17
C SER A 402 -1.65 6.01 -6.01
N MET A 403 -1.76 5.38 -4.86
CA MET A 403 -0.99 5.71 -3.67
C MET A 403 -0.06 4.56 -3.33
N LYS A 404 1.12 4.91 -2.81
CA LYS A 404 2.08 3.98 -2.22
C LYS A 404 1.83 3.90 -0.72
N ALA A 405 1.92 2.70 -0.17
CA ALA A 405 2.03 2.47 1.27
C ALA A 405 2.89 1.22 1.53
N ASP A 406 3.50 1.14 2.68
CA ASP A 406 4.20 -0.05 3.13
C ASP A 406 3.23 -1.05 3.76
N MET A 407 3.64 -2.32 3.76
CA MET A 407 2.93 -3.40 4.41
C MET A 407 3.18 -3.40 5.91
N MET A 408 2.15 -3.74 6.69
CA MET A 408 2.34 -4.03 8.11
C MET A 408 3.18 -5.32 8.27
N PRO A 409 4.29 -5.28 9.05
CA PRO A 409 5.13 -6.46 9.26
C PRO A 409 4.41 -7.60 9.98
N VAL A 410 3.56 -7.27 10.97
CA VAL A 410 2.84 -8.24 11.81
C VAL A 410 1.37 -7.80 11.98
N SER A 411 0.64 -7.80 10.87
CA SER A 411 -0.75 -7.30 10.80
C SER A 411 -1.75 -8.02 11.70
N ASP A 412 -1.44 -9.24 12.16
CA ASP A 412 -2.34 -10.00 13.03
C ASP A 412 -2.26 -9.54 14.50
N GLU A 413 -1.12 -9.00 14.94
CA GLU A 413 -0.94 -8.42 16.29
C GLU A 413 -1.15 -6.91 16.28
N ASN A 414 -0.61 -6.25 15.25
CA ASN A 414 -0.67 -4.82 15.05
C ASN A 414 -1.20 -4.51 13.64
N PRO A 415 -2.52 -4.60 13.42
CA PRO A 415 -3.11 -4.22 12.15
C PRO A 415 -3.01 -2.70 11.92
N GLY A 416 -2.76 -2.30 10.69
CA GLY A 416 -2.83 -0.91 10.28
C GLY A 416 -4.27 -0.42 10.26
N TYR A 417 -4.47 0.84 10.68
CA TYR A 417 -5.78 1.45 10.89
C TYR A 417 -5.77 2.93 10.50
N GLY A 418 -6.94 3.58 10.52
CA GLY A 418 -7.05 5.02 10.30
C GLY A 418 -6.88 5.44 8.84
N GLY A 419 -6.98 4.49 7.89
CA GLY A 419 -6.80 4.76 6.46
C GLY A 419 -7.71 5.86 5.93
N GLN A 420 -8.93 5.98 6.47
CA GLN A 420 -9.90 7.00 6.05
C GLN A 420 -9.38 8.42 6.33
N ALA A 421 -8.80 8.63 7.52
CA ALA A 421 -8.27 9.94 7.89
C ALA A 421 -7.06 10.31 7.02
N LYS A 422 -6.18 9.35 6.72
CA LYS A 422 -4.99 9.58 5.88
C LYS A 422 -5.36 9.82 4.42
N MET A 423 -6.34 9.08 3.89
CA MET A 423 -6.90 9.29 2.56
C MET A 423 -7.60 10.66 2.45
N GLN A 424 -8.40 11.01 3.45
CA GLN A 424 -9.08 12.30 3.52
C GLN A 424 -8.09 13.46 3.53
N LEU A 425 -7.03 13.39 4.36
CA LEU A 425 -6.00 14.42 4.42
C LEU A 425 -5.32 14.62 3.07
N ALA A 426 -4.97 13.54 2.35
CA ALA A 426 -4.36 13.65 1.03
C ALA A 426 -5.30 14.31 0.01
N SER A 427 -6.57 13.90 -0.01
CA SER A 427 -7.60 14.46 -0.90
C SER A 427 -7.88 15.92 -0.61
N ASP A 428 -8.12 16.27 0.65
CA ASP A 428 -8.42 17.62 1.10
C ASP A 428 -7.25 18.56 0.85
N ALA A 429 -6.03 18.12 1.13
CA ALA A 429 -4.84 18.90 0.83
C ALA A 429 -4.76 19.21 -0.67
N MET A 430 -4.95 18.21 -1.54
CA MET A 430 -4.94 18.42 -2.99
C MET A 430 -5.96 19.49 -3.43
N PHE A 431 -7.19 19.41 -2.92
CA PHE A 431 -8.21 20.39 -3.27
C PHE A 431 -7.96 21.77 -2.66
N THR A 432 -7.46 21.87 -1.43
CA THR A 432 -7.02 23.13 -0.82
C THR A 432 -5.92 23.79 -1.67
N TRP A 433 -4.93 23.01 -2.10
CA TRP A 433 -3.85 23.49 -2.98
C TRP A 433 -4.35 23.95 -4.34
N LEU A 434 -5.44 23.37 -4.87
CA LEU A 434 -6.07 23.83 -6.10
C LEU A 434 -6.86 25.12 -5.87
N ALA A 435 -7.64 25.19 -4.79
CA ALA A 435 -8.56 26.29 -4.53
C ALA A 435 -7.87 27.59 -4.12
N LEU A 436 -6.74 27.49 -3.44
CA LEU A 436 -5.91 28.61 -3.05
C LEU A 436 -4.77 28.82 -4.07
N THR A 437 -4.19 30.01 -4.03
CA THR A 437 -3.10 30.44 -4.90
C THR A 437 -1.73 30.29 -4.20
N PRO A 438 -0.63 30.02 -4.95
CA PRO A 438 0.66 29.67 -4.37
C PRO A 438 1.24 30.64 -3.32
N GLU A 439 1.00 31.93 -3.46
CA GLU A 439 1.44 32.97 -2.51
C GLU A 439 0.86 32.84 -1.11
N LYS A 440 -0.11 31.94 -0.89
CA LYS A 440 -0.71 31.64 0.42
C LYS A 440 -0.08 30.43 1.11
N PHE A 441 0.80 29.69 0.43
CA PHE A 441 1.29 28.38 0.88
C PHE A 441 2.50 28.49 1.79
N TRP A 442 2.41 29.35 2.80
CA TRP A 442 3.46 29.56 3.76
C TRP A 442 2.89 29.67 5.19
N VAL A 443 3.74 29.36 6.15
CA VAL A 443 3.51 29.56 7.58
C VAL A 443 4.75 30.15 8.23
N ASN A 444 4.57 30.82 9.36
CA ASN A 444 5.62 31.57 10.03
C ASN A 444 5.42 31.56 11.54
N LEU A 445 6.49 31.24 12.27
CA LEU A 445 6.60 31.32 13.73
C LEU A 445 7.76 32.24 14.08
N ASN A 446 7.68 33.49 13.61
CA ASN A 446 8.56 34.57 14.04
C ASN A 446 7.88 35.30 15.21
N PRO A 447 8.48 35.35 16.42
CA PRO A 447 7.86 35.97 17.60
C PRO A 447 7.56 37.46 17.41
N ASP A 448 8.27 38.13 16.49
CA ASP A 448 8.09 39.56 16.17
C ASP A 448 6.96 39.83 15.16
N GLU A 449 6.40 38.79 14.55
CA GLU A 449 5.38 38.91 13.50
C GLU A 449 4.06 38.21 13.89
N PRO A 450 3.41 38.57 15.01
CA PRO A 450 2.19 37.92 15.49
C PRO A 450 1.01 37.99 14.51
N ASP A 451 0.97 39.03 13.66
CA ASP A 451 -0.09 39.21 12.65
C ASP A 451 0.20 38.46 11.34
N ARG A 452 1.42 37.90 11.18
CA ARG A 452 1.88 37.23 9.97
C ARG A 452 2.22 35.77 10.24
N ILE A 453 1.28 35.04 10.85
CA ILE A 453 1.43 33.58 11.10
C ILE A 453 1.21 32.77 9.82
N MET A 454 0.09 33.02 9.12
CA MET A 454 -0.31 32.39 7.85
C MET A 454 -1.64 33.00 7.34
N ASP A 455 -1.97 32.81 6.05
CA ASP A 455 -3.26 33.20 5.45
C ASP A 455 -4.45 32.56 6.21
N SER A 456 -5.51 33.33 6.43
CA SER A 456 -6.67 32.90 7.25
C SER A 456 -7.49 31.78 6.63
N LYS A 457 -7.60 31.74 5.29
CA LYS A 457 -8.28 30.65 4.60
C LYS A 457 -7.44 29.40 4.68
N PHE A 458 -6.13 29.50 4.46
CA PHE A 458 -5.24 28.36 4.61
C PHE A 458 -5.25 27.81 6.04
N ALA A 459 -5.28 28.68 7.05
CA ALA A 459 -5.40 28.32 8.47
C ALA A 459 -6.67 27.53 8.82
N SER A 460 -7.74 27.71 8.05
CA SER A 460 -9.01 27.00 8.24
C SER A 460 -9.03 25.56 7.71
N THR A 461 -7.89 25.06 7.20
CA THR A 461 -7.77 23.74 6.55
C THR A 461 -6.75 22.85 7.27
N ASP A 462 -6.93 21.53 7.20
CA ASP A 462 -5.95 20.59 7.71
C ASP A 462 -4.58 20.70 7.02
N ALA A 463 -4.52 21.11 5.75
CA ALA A 463 -3.25 21.33 5.04
C ALA A 463 -2.45 22.47 5.69
N GLY A 464 -3.09 23.59 6.00
CA GLY A 464 -2.46 24.72 6.67
C GLY A 464 -2.03 24.40 8.10
N ARG A 465 -2.89 23.70 8.85
CA ARG A 465 -2.55 23.19 10.19
C ARG A 465 -1.28 22.33 10.16
N VAL A 466 -1.23 21.34 9.25
CA VAL A 466 -0.09 20.42 9.14
C VAL A 466 1.22 21.17 8.87
N LEU A 467 1.19 22.22 8.05
CA LEU A 467 2.39 23.04 7.80
C LEU A 467 2.84 23.77 9.07
N LEU A 468 1.93 24.44 9.80
CA LEU A 468 2.30 25.20 11.01
C LEU A 468 2.76 24.30 12.16
N GLU A 469 2.12 23.14 12.34
CA GLU A 469 2.57 22.13 13.32
C GLU A 469 3.93 21.55 12.97
N ALA A 470 4.19 21.30 11.68
CA ALA A 470 5.50 20.83 11.25
C ALA A 470 6.59 21.88 11.46
N ASP A 471 6.27 23.17 11.34
CA ASP A 471 7.22 24.25 11.62
C ASP A 471 7.64 24.27 13.10
N LEU A 472 6.69 24.16 14.03
CA LEU A 472 7.01 24.07 15.46
C LEU A 472 7.85 22.83 15.77
N ARG A 473 7.46 21.70 15.19
CA ARG A 473 8.14 20.42 15.39
C ARG A 473 9.57 20.43 14.84
N MET A 474 9.79 21.09 13.71
CA MET A 474 11.12 21.25 13.12
C MET A 474 12.04 22.04 14.05
N LYS A 475 11.54 23.06 14.74
CA LYS A 475 12.33 23.79 15.74
C LYS A 475 12.73 22.88 16.89
N HIS A 476 11.79 22.10 17.43
CA HIS A 476 12.10 21.10 18.45
C HIS A 476 13.16 20.11 17.99
N ASP A 477 13.07 19.58 16.77
CA ASP A 477 14.06 18.65 16.24
C ASP A 477 15.42 19.33 15.98
N PHE A 478 15.43 20.60 15.58
CA PHE A 478 16.65 21.39 15.43
C PHE A 478 17.36 21.59 16.77
N TYR A 479 16.61 21.92 17.83
CA TYR A 479 17.12 21.96 19.20
C TYR A 479 17.63 20.58 19.64
N ASN A 480 16.87 19.51 19.42
CA ASN A 480 17.32 18.17 19.81
C ASN A 480 18.64 17.76 19.12
N ALA A 481 18.83 18.15 17.86
CA ALA A 481 20.08 17.89 17.13
C ALA A 481 21.29 18.64 17.72
N MET A 482 21.06 19.76 18.40
CA MET A 482 22.09 20.54 19.09
C MET A 482 22.32 20.10 20.54
N ASP A 483 21.56 19.15 21.10
CA ASP A 483 21.69 18.79 22.52
C ASP A 483 23.12 18.27 22.84
N PRO A 484 23.91 18.94 23.72
CA PRO A 484 25.27 18.54 24.08
C PRO A 484 25.34 17.19 24.81
N LYS A 485 24.22 16.59 25.19
CA LYS A 485 24.18 15.19 25.66
C LYS A 485 24.40 14.19 24.53
N THR A 486 24.15 14.59 23.28
CA THR A 486 24.32 13.76 22.09
C THR A 486 25.71 13.94 21.47
N ASP A 487 26.20 12.92 20.76
CA ASP A 487 27.51 13.01 20.07
C ASP A 487 27.53 14.05 18.94
N LEU A 488 26.38 14.31 18.30
CA LEU A 488 26.25 15.39 17.32
C LEU A 488 26.34 16.75 18.00
N GLY A 489 25.55 16.97 19.05
CA GLY A 489 25.53 18.23 19.79
C GLY A 489 26.88 18.58 20.41
N LYS A 490 27.59 17.61 21.02
CA LYS A 490 28.96 17.84 21.55
C LYS A 490 29.90 18.40 20.49
N ARG A 491 29.93 17.76 19.32
CA ARG A 491 30.79 18.20 18.22
C ARG A 491 30.33 19.54 17.66
N TYR A 492 29.02 19.78 17.60
CA TYR A 492 28.44 21.05 17.16
C TYR A 492 28.91 22.20 18.05
N TRP A 493 28.70 22.10 19.37
CA TRP A 493 29.12 23.12 20.34
C TRP A 493 30.63 23.34 20.35
N ALA A 494 31.43 22.29 20.18
CA ALA A 494 32.88 22.39 20.10
C ALA A 494 33.38 23.10 18.83
N ALA A 495 32.60 23.06 17.74
CA ALA A 495 32.98 23.61 16.44
C ALA A 495 32.57 25.09 16.26
N LEU A 496 31.73 25.64 17.14
CA LEU A 496 31.31 27.03 17.05
C LEU A 496 32.45 28.01 17.33
N PRO A 497 32.40 29.23 16.75
CA PRO A 497 33.24 30.35 17.18
C PRO A 497 33.10 30.57 18.68
N LYS A 498 34.15 31.12 19.30
CA LYS A 498 34.14 31.40 20.74
C LYS A 498 34.47 32.86 21.02
N GLN A 499 33.66 33.50 21.86
CA GLN A 499 33.97 34.79 22.47
C GLN A 499 34.16 34.57 23.97
N ASN A 500 35.27 35.08 24.53
CA ASN A 500 35.62 34.92 25.95
C ASN A 500 35.57 33.46 26.47
N GLY A 501 35.87 32.48 25.61
CA GLY A 501 35.82 31.05 25.93
C GLY A 501 34.44 30.39 25.75
N TYR A 502 33.37 31.17 25.53
CA TYR A 502 32.00 30.68 25.35
C TYR A 502 31.67 30.50 23.87
N PRO A 503 31.00 29.41 23.45
CA PRO A 503 30.45 29.26 22.12
C PRO A 503 29.53 30.43 21.77
N CYS A 504 29.75 31.02 20.59
CA CYS A 504 29.03 32.18 20.12
C CYS A 504 28.29 31.89 18.82
N MET A 505 26.98 32.17 18.81
CA MET A 505 26.11 32.00 17.65
C MET A 505 25.03 33.08 17.60
N PRO A 506 24.55 33.48 16.42
CA PRO A 506 23.39 34.35 16.31
C PRO A 506 22.09 33.58 16.57
N GLY A 507 21.00 34.32 16.77
CA GLY A 507 19.66 33.75 16.57
C GLY A 507 19.51 33.19 15.16
N LEU A 508 18.70 32.15 14.99
CA LEU A 508 18.54 31.44 13.72
C LEU A 508 17.10 31.51 13.22
N ARG A 509 16.94 31.60 11.90
CA ARG A 509 15.69 31.32 11.19
C ARG A 509 15.82 30.04 10.41
N ASN A 510 14.93 29.10 10.71
CA ASN A 510 14.89 27.80 10.09
C ASN A 510 13.55 27.58 9.38
N TRP A 511 13.52 27.17 8.13
CA TRP A 511 12.25 26.86 7.46
C TRP A 511 12.34 25.64 6.55
N ILE A 512 11.21 24.97 6.40
CA ILE A 512 11.08 23.86 5.46
C ILE A 512 10.65 24.41 4.10
N GLU A 513 11.35 24.02 3.04
CA GLU A 513 10.95 24.31 1.66
C GLU A 513 10.98 23.04 0.78
N PRO A 514 10.25 23.02 -0.34
CA PRO A 514 10.31 21.95 -1.33
C PRO A 514 11.69 21.83 -1.99
N LYS A 515 12.27 20.62 -2.02
CA LYS A 515 13.28 20.30 -3.05
C LYS A 515 12.58 19.96 -4.36
N PRO A 516 13.30 20.05 -5.50
CA PRO A 516 12.77 19.63 -6.79
C PRO A 516 12.20 18.20 -6.72
N ALA A 517 10.88 18.07 -6.91
CA ALA A 517 10.21 16.78 -6.97
C ALA A 517 10.68 16.03 -8.22
N LYS A 518 11.04 14.76 -8.08
CA LYS A 518 11.37 13.90 -9.23
C LYS A 518 10.08 13.29 -9.75
N VAL A 519 9.75 13.61 -10.99
CA VAL A 519 8.48 13.20 -11.59
C VAL A 519 8.70 12.53 -12.94
N ARG A 520 7.69 11.80 -13.40
CA ARG A 520 7.59 11.35 -14.79
C ARG A 520 6.20 11.65 -15.30
N GLU A 521 6.09 12.59 -16.24
CA GLU A 521 4.85 12.80 -16.99
C GLU A 521 4.81 11.85 -18.20
N GLN A 522 3.80 11.00 -18.28
CA GLN A 522 3.58 10.10 -19.41
C GLN A 522 2.11 9.66 -19.49
N ASP A 523 1.66 9.35 -20.70
CA ASP A 523 0.35 8.75 -20.96
C ASP A 523 -0.84 9.49 -20.32
N GLY A 524 -0.77 10.82 -20.26
CA GLY A 524 -1.83 11.65 -19.67
C GLY A 524 -1.89 11.61 -18.13
N GLY A 525 -0.79 11.22 -17.48
CA GLY A 525 -0.63 11.24 -16.03
C GLY A 525 0.77 11.67 -15.58
N ILE A 526 0.91 11.85 -14.27
CA ILE A 526 2.17 12.17 -13.59
C ILE A 526 2.46 11.11 -12.52
N TYR A 527 3.66 10.53 -12.60
CA TYR A 527 4.25 9.70 -11.56
C TYR A 527 5.09 10.59 -10.64
N ILE A 528 4.83 10.56 -9.33
CA ILE A 528 5.59 11.29 -8.31
C ILE A 528 6.57 10.32 -7.64
N LEU A 529 7.80 10.28 -8.14
CA LEU A 529 8.81 9.31 -7.71
C LEU A 529 9.41 9.69 -6.37
N ASP A 530 9.64 10.98 -6.18
CA ASP A 530 10.27 11.54 -5.00
C ASP A 530 9.81 13.00 -4.82
N ALA A 531 9.53 13.39 -3.59
CA ALA A 531 9.12 14.75 -3.23
C ALA A 531 9.85 15.15 -1.93
N PRO A 532 11.18 15.31 -1.99
CA PRO A 532 11.95 15.58 -0.78
C PRO A 532 11.76 17.02 -0.31
N LEU A 533 11.93 17.20 0.99
CA LEU A 533 11.90 18.51 1.65
C LEU A 533 13.32 18.94 1.99
N ARG A 534 13.56 20.25 1.99
CA ARG A 534 14.81 20.88 2.41
C ARG A 534 14.58 21.64 3.71
N LEU A 535 15.56 21.56 4.60
CA LEU A 535 15.68 22.54 5.67
C LEU A 535 16.61 23.67 5.24
N LYS A 536 16.15 24.90 5.39
CA LYS A 536 16.95 26.11 5.24
C LYS A 536 17.19 26.73 6.61
N SER A 537 18.39 27.25 6.80
CA SER A 537 18.80 27.96 8.01
C SER A 537 19.52 29.24 7.62
N THR A 538 19.33 30.31 8.39
CA THR A 538 20.10 31.56 8.28
C THR A 538 20.13 32.26 9.63
N ALA A 539 21.15 33.07 9.89
CA ALA A 539 21.14 34.00 11.01
C ALA A 539 19.98 35.00 10.90
N GLN A 540 19.34 35.30 12.03
CA GLN A 540 18.30 36.32 12.18
C GLN A 540 18.39 36.97 13.56
N LYS A 541 18.23 38.30 13.60
CA LYS A 541 18.00 39.06 14.83
C LYS A 541 16.49 39.19 15.08
N THR A 542 16.08 39.07 16.34
CA THR A 542 14.69 39.32 16.78
C THR A 542 14.66 40.49 17.76
N ILE A 543 13.55 41.23 17.79
CA ILE A 543 13.27 42.30 18.75
C ILE A 543 12.76 41.69 20.06
N THR A 544 11.90 40.67 19.97
CA THR A 544 11.42 39.91 21.12
C THR A 544 12.61 39.25 21.80
N GLN A 545 12.86 39.65 23.05
CA GLN A 545 13.90 39.06 23.88
C GLN A 545 13.47 37.64 24.31
N GLY A 546 14.41 36.71 24.22
CA GLY A 546 14.27 35.39 24.83
C GLY A 546 14.56 35.43 26.33
N PRO A 547 14.50 34.29 27.04
CA PRO A 547 14.96 34.24 28.42
C PRO A 547 16.47 34.52 28.47
N GLY A 548 16.95 35.07 29.60
CA GLY A 548 18.37 35.27 29.92
C GLY A 548 19.08 36.43 29.22
N GLU A 549 20.31 36.68 29.66
CA GLU A 549 21.20 37.69 29.07
C GLU A 549 21.95 37.08 27.87
N PRO A 550 22.10 37.82 26.75
CA PRO A 550 22.91 37.39 25.61
C PRO A 550 24.34 37.04 26.04
N ILE A 551 24.78 35.82 25.73
CA ILE A 551 26.10 35.30 26.13
C ILE A 551 27.21 35.89 25.24
N CYS A 552 26.87 36.34 24.04
CA CYS A 552 27.79 36.99 23.11
C CYS A 552 27.04 37.89 22.11
N ASP A 553 27.78 38.76 21.42
CA ASP A 553 27.31 39.53 20.25
C ASP A 553 28.23 39.20 19.06
N PRO A 554 27.86 38.23 18.21
CA PRO A 554 28.74 37.76 17.14
C PRO A 554 28.89 38.80 16.03
N ASP A 555 30.13 38.97 15.56
CA ASP A 555 30.40 39.76 14.36
C ASP A 555 30.02 39.03 13.06
N GLU A 556 30.18 39.68 11.90
CA GLU A 556 29.81 39.09 10.62
C GLU A 556 30.63 37.82 10.27
N ALA A 557 31.91 37.77 10.65
CA ALA A 557 32.78 36.63 10.38
C ALA A 557 32.39 35.43 11.26
N GLU A 558 32.05 35.67 12.52
CA GLU A 558 31.56 34.68 13.47
C GLU A 558 30.18 34.18 13.08
N ILE A 559 29.26 35.05 12.65
CA ILE A 559 27.96 34.65 12.08
C ILE A 559 28.16 33.68 10.90
N LYS A 560 29.05 34.02 9.96
CA LYS A 560 29.35 33.15 8.81
C LYS A 560 29.99 31.83 9.23
N ALA A 561 30.86 31.84 10.24
CA ALA A 561 31.49 30.65 10.76
C ALA A 561 30.49 29.72 11.48
N ALA A 562 29.66 30.28 12.38
CA ALA A 562 28.58 29.55 13.04
C ALA A 562 27.58 28.98 12.02
N GLN A 563 27.22 29.74 10.98
CA GLN A 563 26.34 29.25 9.91
C GLN A 563 26.94 28.04 9.17
N ARG A 564 28.25 28.04 8.88
CA ARG A 564 28.91 26.87 8.25
C ARG A 564 28.84 25.63 9.15
N VAL A 565 28.93 25.80 10.46
CA VAL A 565 28.80 24.71 11.43
C VAL A 565 27.36 24.17 11.42
N VAL A 566 26.36 25.05 11.47
CA VAL A 566 24.93 24.69 11.35
C VAL A 566 24.65 23.93 10.05
N ASP A 567 25.09 24.46 8.92
CA ASP A 567 24.82 23.92 7.58
C ASP A 567 25.48 22.54 7.36
N SER A 568 26.65 22.30 7.95
CA SER A 568 27.39 21.05 7.80
C SER A 568 26.99 19.97 8.80
N MET A 569 26.50 20.35 9.98
CA MET A 569 26.26 19.41 11.09
C MET A 569 24.78 19.22 11.43
N ILE A 570 24.03 20.32 11.56
CA ILE A 570 22.65 20.30 12.07
C ILE A 570 21.66 20.14 10.92
N VAL A 571 21.80 20.96 9.88
CA VAL A 571 20.87 20.95 8.73
C VAL A 571 20.69 19.56 8.12
N PRO A 572 21.75 18.76 7.85
CA PRO A 572 21.59 17.44 7.24
C PRO A 572 20.82 16.46 8.14
N GLU A 573 21.03 16.50 9.45
CA GLU A 573 20.36 15.58 10.39
C GLU A 573 18.87 15.92 10.56
N VAL A 574 18.55 17.21 10.68
CA VAL A 574 17.16 17.65 10.80
C VAL A 574 16.43 17.46 9.46
N GLU A 575 17.07 17.74 8.33
CA GLU A 575 16.51 17.46 7.00
C GLU A 575 16.22 15.96 6.80
N ARG A 576 17.14 15.09 7.22
CA ARG A 576 16.93 13.63 7.22
C ARG A 576 15.72 13.27 8.10
N THR A 577 15.59 13.87 9.27
CA THR A 577 14.46 13.67 10.19
C THR A 577 13.14 14.11 9.56
N ILE A 578 13.07 15.29 8.93
CA ILE A 578 11.90 15.78 8.20
C ILE A 578 11.47 14.79 7.10
N ASN A 579 12.42 14.19 6.38
CA ASN A 579 12.12 13.31 5.26
C ASN A 579 11.83 11.86 5.65
N THR A 580 12.22 11.41 6.84
CA THR A 580 12.14 9.98 7.22
C THR A 580 11.31 9.70 8.46
N ALA A 581 11.24 10.65 9.40
CA ALA A 581 10.65 10.37 10.70
C ALA A 581 9.10 10.35 10.62
N PRO A 582 8.42 9.47 11.39
CA PRO A 582 6.96 9.32 11.34
C PRO A 582 6.19 10.60 11.65
N GLN A 583 6.74 11.48 12.50
CA GLN A 583 6.07 12.71 12.91
C GLN A 583 5.91 13.76 11.79
N TYR A 584 6.63 13.61 10.67
CA TYR A 584 6.46 14.43 9.45
C TYR A 584 5.72 13.70 8.32
N ALA A 585 5.17 12.50 8.56
CA ALA A 585 4.45 11.74 7.53
C ALA A 585 3.27 12.53 6.95
N ASP A 586 2.54 13.29 7.79
CA ASP A 586 1.43 14.12 7.33
C ASP A 586 1.93 15.30 6.48
N LEU A 587 3.07 15.92 6.81
CA LEU A 587 3.70 16.96 5.99
C LEU A 587 4.08 16.41 4.61
N ARG A 588 4.73 15.25 4.54
CA ARG A 588 5.12 14.61 3.26
C ARG A 588 3.90 14.23 2.42
N ARG A 589 2.83 13.73 3.05
CA ARG A 589 1.54 13.46 2.38
C ARG A 589 0.93 14.73 1.79
N VAL A 590 0.88 15.80 2.58
CA VAL A 590 0.36 17.12 2.17
C VAL A 590 1.20 17.73 1.03
N TYR A 591 2.54 17.64 1.11
CA TYR A 591 3.44 18.10 0.05
C TYR A 591 3.27 17.29 -1.25
N THR A 592 3.14 15.98 -1.14
CA THR A 592 2.93 15.13 -2.32
C THR A 592 1.61 15.46 -3.04
N SER A 593 0.54 15.75 -2.29
CA SER A 593 -0.71 16.28 -2.85
C SER A 593 -0.53 17.65 -3.53
N ARG A 594 0.39 18.50 -3.05
CA ARG A 594 0.73 19.78 -3.71
C ARG A 594 1.33 19.54 -5.09
N VAL A 595 2.15 18.48 -5.27
CA VAL A 595 2.77 18.10 -6.56
C VAL A 595 1.71 17.67 -7.57
N ALA A 596 0.77 16.84 -7.12
CA ALA A 596 -0.38 16.49 -7.95
C ALA A 596 -1.24 17.72 -8.32
N ALA A 597 -1.56 18.58 -7.34
CA ALA A 597 -2.37 19.77 -7.55
C ALA A 597 -1.76 20.74 -8.56
N GLU A 598 -0.44 20.95 -8.53
CA GLU A 598 0.23 21.80 -9.53
C GLU A 598 0.12 21.21 -10.93
N TRP A 599 0.38 19.92 -11.05
CA TRP A 599 0.25 19.27 -12.35
C TRP A 599 -1.19 19.34 -12.89
N ILE A 600 -2.20 19.15 -12.04
CA ILE A 600 -3.62 19.32 -12.40
C ILE A 600 -3.89 20.76 -12.86
N ARG A 601 -3.41 21.78 -12.13
CA ARG A 601 -3.52 23.20 -12.51
C ARG A 601 -2.89 23.44 -13.89
N GLN A 602 -1.70 22.90 -14.14
CA GLN A 602 -1.00 23.00 -15.43
C GLN A 602 -1.75 22.29 -16.56
N GLN A 603 -2.35 21.12 -16.32
CA GLN A 603 -3.15 20.43 -17.33
C GLN A 603 -4.45 21.18 -17.61
N ASP A 604 -5.12 21.69 -16.57
CA ASP A 604 -6.36 22.43 -16.70
C ASP A 604 -6.18 23.74 -17.47
N ALA A 605 -5.06 24.44 -17.27
CA ALA A 605 -4.69 25.62 -18.05
C ALA A 605 -4.55 25.32 -19.55
N LYS A 606 -4.03 24.13 -19.91
CA LYS A 606 -3.93 23.67 -21.31
C LYS A 606 -5.30 23.26 -21.87
N LYS A 607 -6.10 22.54 -21.08
CA LYS A 607 -7.42 22.06 -21.46
C LYS A 607 -8.32 21.93 -20.23
N PRO A 608 -9.50 22.57 -20.21
CA PRO A 608 -10.41 22.51 -19.07
C PRO A 608 -10.72 21.07 -18.60
N THR A 609 -10.63 20.85 -17.29
CA THR A 609 -10.91 19.59 -16.61
C THR A 609 -12.08 19.75 -15.63
N ASP A 610 -12.44 18.67 -14.93
CA ASP A 610 -13.44 18.73 -13.85
C ASP A 610 -13.00 19.58 -12.64
N PHE A 611 -11.73 19.98 -12.57
CA PHE A 611 -11.18 20.81 -11.48
C PHE A 611 -11.30 22.31 -11.73
N ARG A 612 -11.70 22.76 -12.93
CA ARG A 612 -11.75 24.18 -13.32
C ARG A 612 -12.49 25.08 -12.33
N SER A 613 -13.62 24.62 -11.79
CA SER A 613 -14.43 25.42 -10.84
C SER A 613 -13.80 25.51 -9.45
N ILE A 614 -12.86 24.61 -9.13
CA ILE A 614 -12.15 24.59 -7.85
C ILE A 614 -10.91 25.49 -7.93
N ILE A 615 -10.15 25.39 -9.03
CA ILE A 615 -8.86 26.07 -9.19
C ILE A 615 -9.00 27.59 -8.94
N ASN A 616 -8.20 28.10 -8.00
CA ASN A 616 -8.14 29.50 -7.61
C ASN A 616 -9.49 30.11 -7.15
N SER A 617 -10.47 29.27 -6.79
CA SER A 617 -11.80 29.72 -6.30
C SER A 617 -11.74 30.48 -4.96
N ASN A 618 -10.61 30.38 -4.24
CA ASN A 618 -10.43 30.94 -2.92
C ASN A 618 -11.49 30.45 -1.90
N ASN A 619 -12.13 29.31 -2.18
CA ASN A 619 -13.19 28.71 -1.35
C ASN A 619 -12.73 27.34 -0.82
N VAL A 620 -12.42 27.29 0.47
CA VAL A 620 -11.92 26.08 1.15
C VAL A 620 -12.93 25.47 2.13
N LYS A 621 -14.17 25.98 2.17
CA LYS A 621 -15.19 25.54 3.14
C LYS A 621 -15.48 24.03 3.11
N GLN A 622 -15.16 23.36 2.00
CA GLN A 622 -15.34 21.91 1.80
C GLN A 622 -14.25 21.05 2.45
N TRP A 623 -13.08 21.66 2.72
CA TRP A 623 -11.90 20.98 3.26
C TRP A 623 -11.46 21.66 4.57
N PRO A 624 -12.37 21.75 5.56
CA PRO A 624 -12.08 22.42 6.82
C PRO A 624 -11.09 21.60 7.66
N LEU A 625 -10.68 22.16 8.79
CA LEU A 625 -10.13 21.40 9.90
C LEU A 625 -11.10 20.27 10.30
N ARG A 626 -10.68 19.01 10.13
CA ARG A 626 -11.48 17.85 10.49
C ARG A 626 -11.14 17.33 11.87
N ALA A 627 -12.06 16.53 12.43
CA ALA A 627 -11.83 15.87 13.71
C ALA A 627 -10.52 15.04 13.71
N PRO A 628 -9.74 15.12 14.81
CA PRO A 628 -10.02 15.82 16.07
C PRO A 628 -9.60 17.30 16.12
N ASN A 629 -9.20 17.88 14.99
CA ASN A 629 -8.57 19.21 14.91
C ASN A 629 -9.56 20.35 14.62
N GLN A 630 -10.87 20.12 14.69
CA GLN A 630 -11.88 21.13 14.36
C GLN A 630 -11.78 22.41 15.20
N ASN A 631 -11.17 22.32 16.39
CA ASN A 631 -10.93 23.43 17.31
C ASN A 631 -9.48 23.93 17.29
N TRP A 632 -8.68 23.51 16.32
CA TRP A 632 -7.30 23.97 16.19
C TRP A 632 -7.28 25.47 15.86
N ASP A 633 -6.42 26.22 16.55
CA ASP A 633 -6.23 27.65 16.33
C ASP A 633 -4.74 27.96 16.14
N LYS A 634 -4.41 28.61 15.03
CA LYS A 634 -3.06 29.09 14.73
C LYS A 634 -2.53 30.05 15.80
N ASN A 635 -3.39 30.85 16.42
CA ASN A 635 -2.99 31.84 17.43
C ASN A 635 -2.61 31.15 18.73
N GLU A 636 -3.32 30.09 19.12
CA GLU A 636 -2.97 29.29 20.30
C GLU A 636 -1.63 28.55 20.10
N LEU A 637 -1.38 28.03 18.90
CA LEU A 637 -0.07 27.46 18.56
C LEU A 637 1.03 28.54 18.60
N PHE A 638 0.78 29.71 18.01
CA PHE A 638 1.72 30.83 18.04
C PHE A 638 2.01 31.31 19.46
N LYS A 639 0.99 31.49 20.31
CA LYS A 639 1.16 31.84 21.73
C LYS A 639 2.01 30.81 22.47
N ARG A 640 1.76 29.52 22.24
CA ARG A 640 2.57 28.44 22.81
C ARG A 640 4.02 28.53 22.37
N TYR A 641 4.26 28.72 21.08
CA TYR A 641 5.61 28.91 20.55
C TYR A 641 6.27 30.17 21.10
N ARG A 642 5.56 31.30 21.18
CA ARG A 642 6.09 32.54 21.74
C ARG A 642 6.47 32.37 23.21
N LYS A 643 5.66 31.65 24.00
CA LYS A 643 6.00 31.28 25.38
C LYS A 643 7.27 30.41 25.44
N ILE A 644 7.38 29.41 24.58
CA ILE A 644 8.60 28.59 24.46
C ILE A 644 9.82 29.48 24.15
N TYR A 645 9.65 30.46 23.27
CA TYR A 645 10.70 31.39 22.86
C TYR A 645 11.10 32.37 23.97
N THR A 646 10.14 32.92 24.73
CA THR A 646 10.37 33.94 25.77
C THR A 646 10.75 33.36 27.12
N ASP A 647 10.26 32.16 27.46
CA ASP A 647 10.48 31.55 28.77
C ASP A 647 11.60 30.51 28.71
N GLY A 648 11.92 30.02 27.51
CA GLY A 648 12.93 28.99 27.27
C GLY A 648 12.44 27.59 27.59
N GLU A 649 12.23 26.79 26.55
CA GLU A 649 12.10 25.33 26.70
C GLU A 649 13.46 24.61 26.59
N PHE A 650 14.39 25.17 25.82
CA PHE A 650 15.69 24.55 25.51
C PHE A 650 16.84 25.45 25.94
N THR A 651 17.46 25.10 27.07
CA THR A 651 18.71 25.68 27.57
C THR A 651 19.73 24.55 27.71
N TYR A 652 20.93 24.74 27.19
CA TYR A 652 21.98 23.73 27.22
C TYR A 652 23.03 24.05 28.27
N GLN A 653 23.35 23.07 29.10
CA GLN A 653 24.54 23.11 29.95
C GLN A 653 25.71 22.63 29.09
N ILE A 654 26.63 23.53 28.79
CA ILE A 654 27.92 23.23 28.15
C ILE A 654 29.02 23.40 29.20
N ASP A 655 30.22 22.88 28.96
CA ASP A 655 31.38 22.97 29.88
C ASP A 655 31.96 24.40 29.94
N THR A 656 31.11 25.36 30.30
CA THR A 656 31.40 26.75 30.57
C THR A 656 30.52 27.19 31.74
N ASP A 657 30.97 28.16 32.55
CA ASP A 657 30.23 28.62 33.75
C ASP A 657 28.86 29.26 33.44
N HIS A 658 28.53 29.40 32.16
CA HIS A 658 27.25 29.89 31.64
C HIS A 658 26.65 28.82 30.71
N GLY A 659 25.40 28.42 30.94
CA GLY A 659 24.67 27.60 29.96
C GLY A 659 24.32 28.41 28.71
N VAL A 660 24.17 27.78 27.54
CA VAL A 660 23.79 28.47 26.29
C VAL A 660 22.31 28.38 26.02
N GLN A 661 21.71 29.53 25.70
CA GLN A 661 20.35 29.68 25.21
C GLN A 661 20.36 29.80 23.69
N VAL A 662 19.45 29.08 23.02
CA VAL A 662 19.36 29.08 21.57
C VAL A 662 17.98 29.57 21.17
N TYR A 663 17.95 30.48 20.19
CA TYR A 663 16.72 31.07 19.66
C TYR A 663 16.55 30.71 18.20
N ILE A 664 15.41 30.12 17.87
CA ILE A 664 15.06 29.66 16.52
C ILE A 664 13.68 30.16 16.15
N VAL A 665 13.60 30.97 15.10
CA VAL A 665 12.36 31.30 14.39
C VAL A 665 12.18 30.43 13.16
N GLY A 666 11.00 30.42 12.54
CA GLY A 666 10.87 29.60 11.34
C GLY A 666 9.60 29.68 10.54
N GLY A 667 9.48 28.75 9.59
CA GLY A 667 8.31 28.61 8.74
C GLY A 667 8.30 27.31 7.93
N VAL A 668 7.23 27.13 7.17
CA VAL A 668 7.21 26.22 6.02
C VAL A 668 6.76 27.05 4.82
N ASP A 669 7.51 27.03 3.72
CA ASP A 669 7.21 27.80 2.52
C ASP A 669 7.13 26.88 1.30
N PHE A 670 5.90 26.58 0.90
CA PHE A 670 5.54 25.78 -0.27
C PHE A 670 4.96 26.66 -1.40
N SER A 671 5.21 27.98 -1.36
CA SER A 671 4.79 28.89 -2.42
C SER A 671 5.43 28.55 -3.77
N LYS A 672 6.65 28.01 -3.73
CA LYS A 672 7.35 27.45 -4.88
C LYS A 672 7.18 25.94 -4.91
N GLN A 673 7.10 25.40 -6.11
CA GLN A 673 7.18 23.95 -6.30
C GLN A 673 8.05 23.58 -7.50
N PRO A 674 9.37 23.44 -7.28
CA PRO A 674 10.23 22.93 -8.33
C PRO A 674 9.91 21.46 -8.62
N LYS A 675 9.91 21.09 -9.90
CA LYS A 675 9.86 19.70 -10.37
C LYS A 675 10.90 19.43 -11.44
N ARG A 676 11.41 18.20 -11.48
CA ARG A 676 12.31 17.69 -12.51
C ARG A 676 11.70 16.43 -13.13
N ASN A 677 11.39 16.50 -14.42
CA ASN A 677 10.91 15.34 -15.17
C ASN A 677 12.11 14.46 -15.55
N ILE A 678 12.04 13.15 -15.29
CA ILE A 678 13.06 12.21 -15.75
C ILE A 678 12.70 11.63 -17.12
N SER A 679 13.71 11.24 -17.90
CA SER A 679 13.50 10.61 -19.20
C SER A 679 12.78 9.26 -19.05
N ARG A 680 12.04 8.86 -20.09
CA ARG A 680 11.37 7.54 -20.12
C ARG A 680 12.37 6.39 -19.95
N VAL A 681 13.56 6.51 -20.55
CA VAL A 681 14.64 5.51 -20.41
C VAL A 681 15.07 5.38 -18.95
N ARG A 682 15.39 6.51 -18.30
CA ARG A 682 15.77 6.51 -16.89
C ARG A 682 14.64 5.98 -15.99
N PHE A 683 13.40 6.39 -16.25
CA PHE A 683 12.22 5.89 -15.55
C PHE A 683 12.09 4.36 -15.68
N ASN A 684 12.24 3.80 -16.88
CA ASN A 684 12.15 2.36 -17.09
C ASN A 684 13.27 1.57 -16.39
N VAL A 685 14.48 2.14 -16.30
CA VAL A 685 15.63 1.51 -15.64
C VAL A 685 15.48 1.56 -14.12
N GLU A 686 15.25 2.75 -13.55
CA GLU A 686 15.16 2.95 -12.10
C GLU A 686 13.83 2.42 -11.53
N ASN A 687 12.74 2.54 -12.31
CA ASN A 687 11.37 2.24 -11.91
C ASN A 687 10.68 1.21 -12.81
N ARG A 688 11.43 0.21 -13.30
CA ARG A 688 10.91 -1.00 -13.97
C ARG A 688 9.61 -1.48 -13.32
N THR A 689 8.62 -1.79 -14.15
CA THR A 689 7.24 -2.21 -13.83
C THR A 689 6.37 -1.21 -13.06
N LEU A 690 6.87 -0.02 -12.68
CA LEU A 690 6.05 0.93 -11.91
C LEU A 690 4.78 1.34 -12.67
N ASP A 691 4.88 1.62 -13.96
CA ASP A 691 3.73 1.95 -14.81
C ASP A 691 2.65 0.85 -14.81
N THR A 692 3.07 -0.41 -14.99
CA THR A 692 2.16 -1.56 -14.91
C THR A 692 1.61 -1.79 -13.50
N THR A 693 2.41 -1.56 -12.46
CA THR A 693 2.02 -1.65 -11.05
C THR A 693 0.96 -0.59 -10.73
N THR A 694 1.17 0.67 -11.13
CA THR A 694 0.21 1.77 -10.97
C THR A 694 -1.11 1.47 -11.66
N ARG A 695 -1.09 1.04 -12.93
CA ARG A 695 -2.32 0.66 -13.65
C ARG A 695 -3.05 -0.51 -12.99
N THR A 696 -2.31 -1.51 -12.51
CA THR A 696 -2.89 -2.67 -11.82
C THR A 696 -3.43 -2.31 -10.44
N SER A 697 -2.83 -1.35 -9.74
CA SER A 697 -3.26 -0.92 -8.40
C SER A 697 -4.67 -0.33 -8.37
N MET A 698 -5.14 0.23 -9.48
CA MET A 698 -6.53 0.71 -9.62
C MET A 698 -7.54 -0.43 -9.77
N LYS A 699 -7.07 -1.67 -9.97
CA LYS A 699 -7.88 -2.85 -10.25
C LYS A 699 -7.70 -3.99 -9.24
N SER A 700 -6.58 -4.04 -8.51
CA SER A 700 -6.27 -5.10 -7.53
C SER A 700 -5.94 -4.55 -6.14
N ASP A 701 -6.43 -5.22 -5.09
CA ASP A 701 -6.32 -4.85 -3.67
C ASP A 701 -5.03 -5.31 -2.98
N ASP A 702 -4.10 -5.85 -3.77
CA ASP A 702 -2.85 -6.43 -3.31
C ASP A 702 -1.78 -6.32 -4.40
N THR A 703 -1.51 -5.10 -4.89
CA THR A 703 -0.50 -4.90 -5.94
C THR A 703 0.84 -4.52 -5.33
N SER A 704 1.72 -5.51 -5.13
CA SER A 704 3.09 -5.28 -4.66
C SER A 704 3.95 -4.66 -5.76
N TYR A 705 4.84 -3.74 -5.36
CA TYR A 705 5.86 -3.24 -6.27
C TYR A 705 7.00 -4.24 -6.37
N ARG A 706 6.99 -5.04 -7.44
CA ARG A 706 7.94 -6.17 -7.59
C ARG A 706 7.87 -7.07 -6.34
N ASP A 707 9.01 -7.53 -5.85
CA ASP A 707 9.12 -8.37 -4.66
C ASP A 707 9.36 -7.61 -3.36
N THR A 708 9.01 -6.32 -3.28
CA THR A 708 9.13 -5.53 -2.05
C THR A 708 7.90 -5.64 -1.15
N ASP A 709 8.02 -5.10 0.06
CA ASP A 709 6.93 -4.94 1.03
C ASP A 709 6.20 -3.59 0.86
N THR A 710 6.29 -3.02 -0.33
CA THR A 710 5.56 -1.80 -0.72
C THR A 710 4.38 -2.16 -1.61
N LEU A 711 3.20 -1.65 -1.26
CA LEU A 711 2.00 -1.73 -2.06
C LEU A 711 1.75 -0.45 -2.86
N TYR A 712 1.18 -0.63 -4.04
CA TYR A 712 0.44 0.41 -4.73
C TYR A 712 -1.04 0.05 -4.68
N LEU A 713 -1.86 1.03 -4.31
CA LEU A 713 -3.30 0.92 -4.19
C LEU A 713 -3.92 2.13 -4.88
N GLY A 714 -4.82 1.89 -5.83
CA GLY A 714 -5.43 2.95 -6.62
C GLY A 714 -6.95 3.00 -6.52
N GLY A 715 -7.49 4.07 -7.06
CA GLY A 715 -8.91 4.27 -7.30
C GLY A 715 -9.14 5.11 -8.55
N ASP A 716 -10.36 5.08 -9.03
CA ASP A 716 -10.79 5.75 -10.25
C ASP A 716 -12.21 6.32 -10.07
N SER A 717 -12.47 7.47 -10.69
CA SER A 717 -13.80 8.10 -10.78
C SER A 717 -14.41 8.02 -12.19
N SER A 718 -13.71 7.40 -13.15
CA SER A 718 -14.19 7.22 -14.52
C SER A 718 -15.37 6.22 -14.66
N GLY A 719 -15.71 5.50 -13.59
CA GLY A 719 -16.80 4.53 -13.55
C GLY A 719 -16.49 3.20 -14.23
N ASP A 720 -15.40 3.09 -15.00
CA ASP A 720 -15.04 1.87 -15.73
C ASP A 720 -13.90 1.11 -15.05
N THR A 721 -14.24 0.38 -13.98
CA THR A 721 -13.31 -0.55 -13.33
C THR A 721 -13.17 -1.88 -14.09
N SER A 722 -13.96 -2.07 -15.15
CA SER A 722 -13.91 -3.28 -15.96
C SER A 722 -12.72 -3.19 -16.91
N GLY A 723 -11.66 -3.95 -16.61
CA GLY A 723 -10.66 -4.25 -17.61
C GLY A 723 -11.29 -5.11 -18.68
N GLY A 724 -11.92 -4.49 -19.68
CA GLY A 724 -12.31 -5.10 -20.95
C GLY A 724 -11.08 -5.55 -21.73
N GLY A 725 -10.35 -6.52 -21.20
CA GLY A 725 -9.55 -7.43 -22.00
C GLY A 725 -10.49 -8.55 -22.39
N THR A 726 -11.10 -8.43 -23.56
CA THR A 726 -11.57 -9.60 -24.29
C THR A 726 -10.34 -10.49 -24.50
N ASP A 727 -10.20 -11.56 -23.71
CA ASP A 727 -9.43 -12.71 -24.19
C ASP A 727 -10.26 -13.19 -25.40
N PRO A 728 -9.78 -13.07 -26.65
CA PRO A 728 -10.58 -13.49 -27.78
C PRO A 728 -10.82 -14.99 -27.61
N THR A 729 -12.08 -15.38 -27.49
CA THR A 729 -12.49 -16.76 -27.74
C THR A 729 -11.96 -17.12 -29.13
N PRO A 730 -11.01 -18.06 -29.28
CA PRO A 730 -10.53 -18.43 -30.59
C PRO A 730 -11.63 -19.27 -31.23
N THR A 731 -12.45 -18.65 -32.08
CA THR A 731 -13.20 -19.39 -33.10
C THR A 731 -12.16 -19.92 -34.08
N PRO A 732 -11.99 -21.25 -34.23
CA PRO A 732 -11.02 -21.79 -35.17
C PRO A 732 -11.60 -21.66 -36.58
N THR A 733 -10.97 -20.86 -37.42
CA THR A 733 -11.14 -20.99 -38.87
C THR A 733 -9.80 -20.79 -39.55
N SER A 734 -9.37 -21.81 -40.28
CA SER A 734 -8.28 -21.79 -41.25
C SER A 734 -8.74 -22.67 -42.42
N PRO A 735 -8.19 -22.53 -43.63
CA PRO A 735 -7.77 -21.31 -44.33
C PRO A 735 -8.26 -21.31 -45.80
N LYS A 736 -8.20 -20.17 -46.51
CA LYS A 736 -8.03 -20.18 -47.98
C LYS A 736 -7.28 -18.94 -48.46
N PRO A 737 -6.26 -19.07 -49.33
CA PRO A 737 -5.49 -17.94 -49.84
C PRO A 737 -6.08 -17.43 -51.17
N THR A 738 -6.09 -16.11 -51.36
CA THR A 738 -6.09 -15.52 -52.70
C THR A 738 -5.40 -14.15 -52.68
N HIS A 739 -4.87 -13.76 -53.84
CA HIS A 739 -3.73 -12.88 -54.05
C HIS A 739 -4.07 -11.39 -54.31
N SER A 740 -3.00 -10.58 -54.19
CA SER A 740 -2.60 -9.41 -55.01
C SER A 740 -3.21 -8.01 -54.77
N GLY A 741 -2.30 -7.04 -54.58
CA GLY A 741 -2.53 -5.60 -54.71
C GLY A 741 -1.30 -4.74 -54.30
N THR A 742 -0.58 -4.25 -55.31
CA THR A 742 0.71 -3.50 -55.33
C THR A 742 0.68 -2.12 -54.64
N PRO A 743 1.81 -1.58 -54.12
CA PRO A 743 1.90 -0.27 -53.45
C PRO A 743 2.49 0.86 -54.32
N THR A 744 2.08 2.11 -54.07
CA THR A 744 2.70 3.34 -54.62
C THR A 744 2.53 4.53 -53.65
N PRO A 745 3.31 5.63 -53.74
CA PRO A 745 4.23 6.03 -52.67
C PRO A 745 4.04 7.47 -52.16
N GLN A 746 4.78 7.76 -51.09
CA GLN A 746 4.97 9.04 -50.42
C GLN A 746 5.66 10.10 -51.31
N PRO A 747 5.34 11.41 -51.18
CA PRO A 747 6.16 12.48 -51.73
C PRO A 747 7.20 13.01 -50.72
N SER A 748 8.41 13.14 -51.22
CA SER A 748 9.57 13.87 -50.70
C SER A 748 9.52 15.34 -51.07
N VAL A 749 10.01 16.24 -50.19
CA VAL A 749 10.57 17.54 -50.60
C VAL A 749 11.79 17.86 -49.73
N SER A 750 12.87 18.25 -50.38
CA SER A 750 14.13 18.76 -49.84
C SER A 750 14.26 20.26 -50.15
N HIS A 751 15.08 20.99 -49.36
CA HIS A 751 15.91 22.19 -49.66
C HIS A 751 16.13 22.95 -48.33
N SER A 752 17.32 22.93 -47.71
CA SER A 752 18.61 23.62 -47.99
C SER A 752 18.62 25.11 -47.62
N GLY A 753 19.56 25.50 -46.76
CA GLY A 753 19.95 26.89 -46.48
C GLY A 753 20.50 27.05 -45.07
N GLY A 754 21.83 27.19 -44.94
CA GLY A 754 22.50 27.50 -43.68
C GLY A 754 22.69 29.00 -43.48
N ASP A 755 22.86 29.41 -42.22
CA ASP A 755 23.64 30.57 -41.80
C ASP A 755 23.96 30.46 -40.30
N THR A 756 25.16 30.92 -39.91
CA THR A 756 25.70 30.97 -38.54
C THR A 756 25.85 32.45 -38.12
N PRO A 757 26.07 32.82 -36.84
CA PRO A 757 25.25 33.81 -36.13
C PRO A 757 25.97 35.12 -35.82
N ALA A 758 25.21 36.17 -35.44
CA ALA A 758 25.73 37.37 -34.78
C ALA A 758 25.09 37.54 -33.38
N PRO A 759 25.82 38.08 -32.39
CA PRO A 759 25.42 38.07 -30.98
C PRO A 759 24.66 39.35 -30.61
N THR A 760 23.54 39.22 -29.90
CA THR A 760 22.90 40.37 -29.26
C THR A 760 22.38 40.02 -27.87
N GLU A 761 22.97 40.72 -26.90
CA GLU A 761 22.51 41.15 -25.58
C GLU A 761 21.46 40.32 -24.82
N THR A 762 21.89 39.85 -23.64
CA THR A 762 21.07 39.35 -22.53
C THR A 762 20.08 40.38 -21.99
N PRO A 763 18.78 40.06 -21.94
CA PRO A 763 17.84 40.71 -21.03
C PRO A 763 17.86 40.01 -19.66
N ARG A 764 17.85 40.82 -18.61
CA ARG A 764 17.76 40.42 -17.19
C ARG A 764 16.59 39.47 -16.90
N ASP A 765 16.86 38.49 -16.04
CA ASP A 765 15.92 37.53 -15.47
C ASP A 765 14.69 38.20 -14.82
N PRO A 766 13.46 37.80 -15.19
CA PRO A 766 12.31 37.86 -14.29
C PRO A 766 12.12 36.48 -13.64
N GLY A 767 12.17 36.44 -12.30
CA GLY A 767 11.92 35.24 -11.53
C GLY A 767 10.53 34.66 -11.74
N GLY A 768 10.46 33.34 -12.00
CA GLY A 768 9.21 32.57 -11.99
C GLY A 768 9.24 31.26 -12.76
N ASP A 769 9.09 30.15 -12.04
CA ASP A 769 8.29 28.97 -12.43
C ASP A 769 8.51 28.27 -13.78
N LEU A 770 9.75 28.14 -14.24
CA LEU A 770 10.04 27.27 -15.39
C LEU A 770 10.70 25.97 -14.94
N ALA A 771 10.14 24.84 -15.38
CA ALA A 771 10.83 23.57 -15.34
C ALA A 771 12.19 23.74 -16.02
N HIS A 772 13.27 23.24 -15.41
CA HIS A 772 14.48 22.94 -16.17
C HIS A 772 14.08 21.94 -17.27
N THR A 773 13.82 22.44 -18.48
CA THR A 773 13.68 21.62 -19.69
C THR A 773 15.04 21.33 -20.32
N GLY A 774 16.13 21.80 -19.72
CA GLY A 774 17.50 21.46 -20.07
C GLY A 774 17.95 20.12 -19.47
N SER A 775 18.53 19.27 -20.30
CA SER A 775 19.21 18.04 -19.89
C SER A 775 20.50 18.35 -19.13
N ASP A 776 20.41 18.81 -17.88
CA ASP A 776 21.57 18.89 -16.98
C ASP A 776 21.83 17.51 -16.35
N THR A 777 22.09 16.54 -17.23
CA THR A 777 22.73 15.27 -16.85
C THR A 777 24.13 15.32 -17.44
N PRO A 778 25.20 15.25 -16.65
CA PRO A 778 26.53 15.08 -17.20
C PRO A 778 26.50 13.85 -18.09
N ILE A 779 26.68 14.04 -19.41
CA ILE A 779 26.66 12.96 -20.41
C ILE A 779 27.62 11.82 -20.00
N GLY A 780 28.67 12.14 -19.22
CA GLY A 780 29.62 11.19 -18.64
C GLY A 780 29.04 10.09 -17.73
N LEU A 781 27.90 10.31 -17.06
CA LEU A 781 27.35 9.29 -16.15
C LEU A 781 26.50 8.24 -16.89
N ILE A 782 25.89 8.62 -18.02
CA ILE A 782 25.13 7.72 -18.89
C ILE A 782 26.09 6.93 -19.79
N THR A 783 27.14 7.54 -20.31
CA THR A 783 28.21 6.81 -21.03
C THR A 783 29.01 5.92 -20.09
N GLY A 784 29.26 6.33 -18.83
CA GLY A 784 29.97 5.50 -17.84
C GLY A 784 29.25 4.20 -17.47
N ILE A 785 27.92 4.24 -17.29
CA ILE A 785 27.13 3.04 -16.98
C ILE A 785 27.00 2.14 -18.22
N ALA A 786 26.78 2.72 -19.41
CA ALA A 786 26.72 1.95 -20.66
C ALA A 786 28.08 1.29 -20.99
N ALA A 787 29.19 2.01 -20.81
CA ALA A 787 30.53 1.48 -20.99
C ALA A 787 30.87 0.40 -19.96
N ALA A 788 30.45 0.55 -18.70
CA ALA A 788 30.65 -0.47 -17.67
C ALA A 788 29.86 -1.77 -17.97
N VAL A 789 28.64 -1.65 -18.49
CA VAL A 789 27.84 -2.82 -18.91
C VAL A 789 28.43 -3.50 -20.15
N ILE A 790 28.91 -2.73 -21.12
CA ILE A 790 29.60 -3.26 -22.31
C ILE A 790 30.92 -3.93 -21.92
N ALA A 791 31.71 -3.31 -21.04
CA ALA A 791 32.97 -3.88 -20.55
C ALA A 791 32.74 -5.16 -19.72
N ALA A 792 31.71 -5.19 -18.86
CA ALA A 792 31.33 -6.39 -18.13
C ALA A 792 30.82 -7.50 -19.07
N GLY A 793 30.04 -7.15 -20.09
CA GLY A 793 29.59 -8.09 -21.13
C GLY A 793 30.75 -8.66 -21.95
N ALA A 794 31.67 -7.80 -22.40
CA ALA A 794 32.87 -8.20 -23.14
C ALA A 794 33.81 -9.07 -22.28
N GLY A 795 33.99 -8.71 -21.00
CA GLY A 795 34.75 -9.51 -20.03
C GLY A 795 34.16 -10.90 -19.79
N LEU A 796 32.83 -10.99 -19.68
CA LEU A 796 32.12 -12.27 -19.56
C LEU A 796 32.25 -13.14 -20.82
N VAL A 797 32.14 -12.56 -22.01
CA VAL A 797 32.31 -13.27 -23.29
C VAL A 797 33.76 -13.74 -23.47
N TRP A 798 34.74 -12.90 -23.12
CA TRP A 798 36.15 -13.27 -23.15
C TRP A 798 36.48 -14.39 -22.16
N TRP A 799 35.98 -14.30 -20.93
CA TRP A 799 36.17 -15.33 -19.90
C TRP A 799 35.49 -16.67 -20.27
N MET A 800 34.30 -16.62 -20.87
CA MET A 800 33.63 -17.82 -21.39
C MET A 800 34.37 -18.44 -22.59
N ARG A 801 34.96 -17.63 -23.47
CA ARG A 801 35.83 -18.13 -24.55
C ARG A 801 37.07 -18.84 -24.00
N ARG A 802 37.72 -18.26 -22.99
CA ARG A 802 38.95 -18.82 -22.40
C ARG A 802 38.72 -20.14 -21.65
N ARG A 803 37.53 -20.34 -21.06
CA ARG A 803 37.14 -21.60 -20.43
C ARG A 803 36.77 -22.71 -21.41
N ARG A 804 36.38 -22.37 -22.65
CA ARG A 804 36.09 -23.39 -23.69
C ARG A 804 37.33 -23.86 -24.43
N SER A 805 38.43 -23.12 -24.38
CA SER A 805 39.72 -23.47 -24.96
C SER A 805 40.71 -24.08 -23.96
N GLY A 806 40.23 -24.52 -22.77
CA GLY A 806 41.04 -25.16 -21.73
C GLY A 806 40.60 -26.59 -21.39
N THR A 807 39.81 -27.20 -22.26
CA THR A 807 39.45 -28.62 -22.25
C THR A 807 39.60 -29.13 -23.67
N GLU A 808 40.85 -29.29 -24.08
CA GLU A 808 41.33 -30.38 -24.96
C GLU A 808 42.48 -31.07 -24.23
#